data_AF-A0A6I7QKI3-F1
#
_entry.id   AF-A0A6I7QKI3-F1
#
_cell.length_a   1.000
_cell.length_b   1.000
_cell.length_c   1.000
_cell.angle_alpha   90.00
_cell.angle_beta   90.00
_cell.angle_gamma   90.00
#
_symmetry.space_group_name_H-M   'P 1'
#
loop_
_entity.id
_entity.type
_entity.pdbx_description
1 polymer ?
#
loop_
_entity_poly.entity_id
_entity_poly.type
_entity_poly.pdbx_seq_one_letter_code
_entity_poly.pdbx_strand_id
1 'polypeptide(L)'
;MPALQPALAGELFSTSFSVAANWDNPGGAWGSYNEKTYTEGGWHFHSSSAVRGTSAESFGGSDYSFRDRDIFSIHNTASVSNMSGFSLQLRDWMLSTGENRNLNVSYDGGSTWETIITINKDWFDAYQVYQEFVHIFPDGPKNFNSEDFHMVIEGGGNTNNGRINIGQFKALGEITVVATPAFNPAGGIYFGSVDVSINCATPDADIYYTLNGTDPTISDFLYSTPINVAEDLTIKARAFADGLEPSEVAEETYLIRTLILEKNFDDESLFSGGWTVYNFIPGANTWTIASFAGNHYAMITEHESSPEYPHSWYISPEINLSGLEEVSLSFYTQAAFREGDALSVVISSDYGGGAPAKSGWNTLEVTLDDHTGAGFGSWTFSGNIDLNDYDGKIHIAFKYESDAGNYGRWHVDDILITGVGEIEVGDEFINLSTESLPSFREVYIAHDSEHIPHGSDVQFYYVEAGGLTEDLQINAGSPLKISLHCTDHFGTTLNLNPSPQGNISSTRIYVRAFPEAEAAFNPQITHTSTGITETLITSVEGISSQIPPGYYSTATGEGEELMLQLHRIIRGHTRPAYNDIWEHFTLTDSKFNGKVWDIFSDVRCEEPPYEYTFFEDQQGDLEAPNEEGHVYNREHSWPRSWWGGGVSPTDTMDTDIYHIYPADRWVNMQRSNFPFGEVSSPTWVSQAGNKRGNNTYGNVYSGFAFEPIDDFKGDFARTYFYMVTRYMSEVADWAAYDMVNNILDGTSWPAFQVWYVDMLLEWHENDPVSQKEIMRNDAIYEIQGNRNPFIDHPELAALIWSDLPEPPPAELCNMDFEEWLNDLPVCWYGDRSNIGQSNVLPYADDPQSGSFAAQLINTGSTHRRFTTHGVPAEEGISYKITFWVKGQGEIRTGLFDERATGSGYAPYNDYVIVDSDSWSEHWQIVEAVNTTNIAEYIFSVRNTGEAGGHILLDNVSIQEYEEITDPIEVANIAALREGEVGGLYHVTGEVILTFQTDNRNQKYLQDATGAILIDDNNGVITTEYNLYDGITGLTGTLGIYQDMLQLVPSLDPGAADSFGNVVEPAEVNLADFDQSYEAMLVRITGVTIDPGAHETFQMATGYQLSDATGTGTLRTQYDDLDYLDQPIPSGPQNITGVVHQRFEDTRLVPRSLDDFEELAEPNLTANPTTLTGFQY
;
A
#
# COMPACT_ATOMS: atom_id res chain seq x y z
N MET A 1 -2.54 1.21 -36.48
CA MET A 1 -1.98 1.93 -37.64
C MET A 1 -2.92 1.82 -38.82
N PRO A 2 -3.02 2.82 -39.71
CA PRO A 2 -3.26 2.55 -41.12
C PRO A 2 -1.96 2.82 -41.87
N ALA A 3 -1.25 1.74 -42.21
CA ALA A 3 -0.24 1.78 -43.26
C ALA A 3 -0.97 2.03 -44.59
N LEU A 4 -1.29 3.30 -44.85
CA LEU A 4 -1.72 3.75 -46.16
C LEU A 4 -0.44 4.21 -46.87
N GLN A 5 0.23 3.31 -47.59
CA GLN A 5 1.16 3.72 -48.63
C GLN A 5 0.30 4.15 -49.83
N PRO A 6 0.08 5.45 -50.08
CA PRO A 6 -0.47 5.86 -51.36
C PRO A 6 0.49 5.41 -52.45
N ALA A 7 -0.04 5.09 -53.62
CA ALA A 7 0.75 4.72 -54.78
C ALA A 7 1.96 5.63 -54.95
N LEU A 8 3.13 5.03 -55.19
CA LEU A 8 4.42 5.69 -55.31
C LEU A 8 4.35 6.85 -56.31
N ALA A 9 4.00 8.02 -55.80
CA ALA A 9 4.15 9.30 -56.45
C ALA A 9 5.63 9.46 -56.79
N GLY A 10 5.96 9.75 -58.06
CA GLY A 10 7.35 9.82 -58.50
C GLY A 10 8.17 10.78 -57.63
N GLU A 11 9.37 10.41 -57.20
CA GLU A 11 10.15 11.22 -56.25
C GLU A 11 10.66 12.52 -56.92
N LEU A 12 10.25 13.68 -56.42
CA LEU A 12 10.80 14.98 -56.84
C LEU A 12 12.07 15.31 -56.07
N PHE A 13 12.13 14.91 -54.80
CA PHE A 13 13.29 15.09 -53.92
C PHE A 13 13.20 14.11 -52.73
N SER A 14 14.35 13.64 -52.23
CA SER A 14 14.43 12.99 -50.92
C SER A 14 15.73 13.34 -50.19
N THR A 15 15.68 13.29 -48.86
CA THR A 15 16.86 13.33 -48.00
C THR A 15 16.61 12.54 -46.72
N SER A 16 17.68 11.96 -46.15
CA SER A 16 17.62 11.16 -44.92
C SER A 16 18.46 11.81 -43.82
N PHE A 17 18.03 11.76 -42.56
CA PHE A 17 18.63 12.52 -41.46
C PHE A 17 19.55 11.68 -40.55
N SER A 18 20.05 10.53 -41.03
CA SER A 18 20.80 9.55 -40.23
C SER A 18 22.33 9.75 -40.18
N VAL A 19 22.89 10.84 -40.73
CA VAL A 19 24.36 11.02 -40.82
C VAL A 19 24.82 12.37 -40.30
N ALA A 20 25.93 12.37 -39.54
CA ALA A 20 26.57 13.59 -38.99
C ALA A 20 26.96 14.63 -40.06
N ALA A 21 27.05 14.23 -41.33
CA ALA A 21 27.40 15.11 -42.43
C ALA A 21 26.24 16.05 -42.84
N ASN A 22 25.01 15.76 -42.41
CA ASN A 22 23.81 16.45 -42.87
C ASN A 22 23.45 17.67 -42.03
N TRP A 23 24.22 18.06 -41.02
CA TRP A 23 23.87 19.22 -40.18
C TRP A 23 25.11 20.04 -39.85
N ASP A 24 25.03 21.36 -40.03
CA ASP A 24 26.13 22.26 -39.67
C ASP A 24 26.31 22.27 -38.14
N ASN A 25 27.55 22.05 -37.68
CA ASN A 25 27.89 22.02 -36.26
C ASN A 25 28.53 23.35 -35.81
N PRO A 26 27.80 24.25 -35.12
CA PRO A 26 28.42 25.41 -34.49
C PRO A 26 29.11 24.98 -33.18
N GLY A 27 30.20 24.22 -33.28
CA GLY A 27 31.25 24.12 -32.24
C GLY A 27 30.93 23.49 -30.87
N GLY A 28 29.78 22.82 -30.67
CA GLY A 28 29.41 22.22 -29.38
C GLY A 28 29.79 20.74 -29.21
N ALA A 29 30.05 20.31 -27.97
CA ALA A 29 30.40 18.93 -27.62
C ALA A 29 29.26 17.93 -27.88
N TRP A 30 29.64 16.70 -28.22
CA TRP A 30 28.78 15.53 -28.40
C TRP A 30 27.96 15.25 -27.13
N GLY A 31 26.72 15.75 -27.06
CA GLY A 31 25.82 15.54 -25.92
C GLY A 31 24.88 16.69 -25.53
N SER A 32 24.90 17.84 -26.22
CA SER A 32 24.01 18.97 -25.91
C SER A 32 23.01 19.27 -27.05
N TYR A 33 21.73 19.45 -26.69
CA TYR A 33 20.67 19.87 -27.61
C TYR A 33 20.88 21.34 -28.00
N ASN A 34 21.06 21.61 -29.28
CA ASN A 34 21.24 22.96 -29.81
C ASN A 34 20.47 23.12 -31.12
N GLU A 35 20.27 24.36 -31.55
CA GLU A 35 19.71 24.67 -32.87
C GLU A 35 20.56 24.05 -34.00
N LYS A 36 19.89 23.43 -34.97
CA LYS A 36 20.51 22.77 -36.13
C LYS A 36 19.79 23.17 -37.42
N THR A 37 20.56 23.44 -38.47
CA THR A 37 20.05 23.75 -39.81
C THR A 37 20.73 22.91 -40.89
N TYR A 38 19.97 22.52 -41.90
CA TYR A 38 20.45 21.81 -43.08
C TYR A 38 19.77 22.33 -44.33
N THR A 39 20.47 22.36 -45.46
CA THR A 39 19.88 22.77 -46.73
C THR A 39 20.41 21.89 -47.85
N GLU A 40 19.51 21.23 -48.57
CA GLU A 40 19.84 20.35 -49.68
C GLU A 40 18.74 20.40 -50.74
N GLY A 41 19.13 20.38 -52.02
CA GLY A 41 18.20 20.19 -53.13
C GLY A 41 17.06 21.21 -53.25
N GLY A 42 17.24 22.44 -52.74
CA GLY A 42 16.19 23.45 -52.72
C GLY A 42 15.22 23.31 -51.54
N TRP A 43 15.61 22.62 -50.48
CA TRP A 43 14.87 22.47 -49.23
C TRP A 43 15.75 22.88 -48.05
N HIS A 44 15.15 23.58 -47.11
CA HIS A 44 15.77 23.96 -45.84
C HIS A 44 15.06 23.24 -44.70
N PHE A 45 15.85 22.71 -43.79
CA PHE A 45 15.42 21.97 -42.61
C PHE A 45 16.00 22.64 -41.39
N HIS A 46 15.18 22.84 -40.38
CA HIS A 46 15.56 23.52 -39.14
C HIS A 46 15.00 22.78 -37.93
N SER A 47 15.78 22.76 -36.87
CA SER A 47 15.40 22.22 -35.56
C SER A 47 15.88 23.16 -34.46
N SER A 48 15.00 23.51 -33.53
CA SER A 48 15.32 24.44 -32.44
C SER A 48 16.12 23.78 -31.31
N SER A 49 15.97 22.46 -31.09
CA SER A 49 16.61 21.73 -29.99
C SER A 49 16.95 20.30 -30.38
N ALA A 50 17.97 20.13 -31.23
CA ALA A 50 18.40 18.81 -31.71
C ALA A 50 19.73 18.30 -31.14
N VAL A 51 19.82 16.98 -30.99
CA VAL A 51 21.07 16.26 -30.69
C VAL A 51 21.24 15.03 -31.59
N ARG A 52 22.50 14.63 -31.79
CA ARG A 52 22.87 13.37 -32.45
C ARG A 52 22.94 12.24 -31.40
N GLY A 53 22.28 11.11 -31.66
CA GLY A 53 22.43 9.89 -30.84
C GLY A 53 23.86 9.32 -30.87
N THR A 54 24.25 8.53 -29.86
CA THR A 54 25.56 7.85 -29.81
C THR A 54 25.49 6.43 -30.36
N SER A 55 26.64 5.83 -30.70
CA SER A 55 26.71 4.46 -31.20
C SER A 55 26.39 3.37 -30.18
N ALA A 56 26.30 3.71 -28.88
CA ALA A 56 26.05 2.75 -27.79
C ALA A 56 24.56 2.42 -27.60
N GLU A 57 23.66 3.19 -28.23
CA GLU A 57 22.20 2.97 -28.21
C GLU A 57 21.77 2.20 -29.47
N SER A 58 22.46 1.10 -29.78
CA SER A 58 22.28 0.33 -31.01
C SER A 58 20.98 -0.47 -30.99
N PHE A 59 19.90 0.13 -31.45
CA PHE A 59 18.62 -0.53 -31.70
C PHE A 59 18.42 -0.77 -33.20
N GLY A 60 18.97 -1.89 -33.68
CA GLY A 60 18.52 -2.56 -34.91
C GLY A 60 18.74 -1.83 -36.24
N GLY A 61 20.01 -1.61 -36.62
CA GLY A 61 20.39 -1.35 -38.03
C GLY A 61 20.65 0.11 -38.41
N SER A 62 21.93 0.40 -38.66
CA SER A 62 22.55 1.65 -39.16
C SER A 62 22.45 2.92 -38.28
N ASP A 63 23.57 3.21 -37.61
CA ASP A 63 24.23 4.52 -37.47
C ASP A 63 23.35 5.79 -37.37
N TYR A 64 23.27 6.35 -36.15
CA TYR A 64 22.85 7.71 -35.76
C TYR A 64 21.41 8.18 -36.07
N SER A 65 20.61 8.43 -35.03
CA SER A 65 19.28 9.08 -35.14
C SER A 65 19.36 10.59 -34.85
N PHE A 66 18.66 11.41 -35.63
CA PHE A 66 18.42 12.84 -35.35
C PHE A 66 17.18 12.99 -34.44
N ARG A 67 17.36 13.63 -33.27
CA ARG A 67 16.30 13.77 -32.25
C ARG A 67 15.98 15.24 -32.05
N ASP A 68 14.71 15.62 -32.15
CA ASP A 68 14.23 16.97 -31.81
C ASP A 68 13.35 16.94 -30.55
N ARG A 69 13.48 17.97 -29.71
CA ARG A 69 12.72 18.13 -28.46
C ARG A 69 11.60 19.15 -28.56
N ASP A 70 11.58 20.00 -29.57
CA ASP A 70 10.79 21.23 -29.52
C ASP A 70 10.12 21.48 -30.87
N ILE A 71 10.82 22.11 -31.82
CA ILE A 71 10.26 22.43 -33.13
C ILE A 71 11.18 21.90 -34.24
N PHE A 72 10.63 21.07 -35.12
CA PHE A 72 11.24 20.69 -36.39
C PHE A 72 10.45 21.32 -37.55
N SER A 73 11.15 21.99 -38.47
CA SER A 73 10.52 22.64 -39.62
C SER A 73 11.24 22.39 -40.95
N ILE A 74 10.46 22.41 -42.02
CA ILE A 74 10.90 22.21 -43.40
C ILE A 74 10.29 23.32 -44.26
N HIS A 75 11.08 23.96 -45.13
CA HIS A 75 10.55 24.84 -46.17
C HIS A 75 11.33 24.71 -47.48
N ASN A 76 10.67 24.97 -48.61
CA ASN A 76 11.33 24.94 -49.91
C ASN A 76 12.05 26.28 -50.18
N THR A 77 13.32 26.23 -50.57
CA THR A 77 14.15 27.40 -50.94
C THR A 77 14.29 27.57 -52.45
N ALA A 78 13.65 26.69 -53.23
CA ALA A 78 13.54 26.78 -54.69
C ALA A 78 12.13 26.39 -55.13
N SER A 79 11.71 26.84 -56.32
CA SER A 79 10.41 26.46 -56.87
C SER A 79 10.32 24.96 -57.12
N VAL A 80 9.21 24.34 -56.70
CA VAL A 80 8.91 22.92 -56.89
C VAL A 80 7.66 22.80 -57.76
N SER A 81 7.75 22.08 -58.88
CA SER A 81 6.64 21.89 -59.80
C SER A 81 6.03 20.49 -59.68
N ASN A 82 4.71 20.40 -59.81
CA ASN A 82 3.93 19.15 -59.81
C ASN A 82 4.10 18.29 -58.54
N MET A 83 4.22 18.91 -57.37
CA MET A 83 4.29 18.19 -56.10
C MET A 83 2.90 17.69 -55.72
N SER A 84 2.69 16.38 -55.65
CA SER A 84 1.42 15.76 -55.26
C SER A 84 1.25 15.57 -53.76
N GLY A 85 2.34 15.68 -53.00
CA GLY A 85 2.35 15.39 -51.57
C GLY A 85 3.77 15.31 -51.01
N PHE A 86 3.89 14.77 -49.81
CA PHE A 86 5.17 14.52 -49.15
C PHE A 86 5.14 13.22 -48.33
N SER A 87 6.32 12.68 -48.04
CA SER A 87 6.53 11.58 -47.08
C SER A 87 7.51 12.00 -45.99
N LEU A 88 7.29 11.53 -44.77
CA LEU A 88 8.12 11.77 -43.60
C LEU A 88 8.25 10.50 -42.75
N GLN A 89 9.48 10.05 -42.47
CA GLN A 89 9.71 8.93 -41.55
C GLN A 89 9.90 9.42 -40.11
N LEU A 90 9.15 8.81 -39.20
CA LEU A 90 9.13 9.11 -37.76
C LEU A 90 9.41 7.83 -36.95
N ARG A 91 10.11 7.95 -35.82
CA ARG A 91 10.34 6.85 -34.88
C ARG A 91 10.17 7.32 -33.44
N ASP A 92 9.74 6.39 -32.59
CA ASP A 92 9.43 6.62 -31.20
C ASP A 92 10.65 6.88 -30.28
N TRP A 93 10.43 7.83 -29.38
CA TRP A 93 11.14 8.05 -28.11
C TRP A 93 10.23 8.78 -27.10
N MET A 94 8.91 8.83 -27.33
CA MET A 94 7.97 9.43 -26.38
C MET A 94 7.73 8.39 -25.30
N LEU A 95 8.28 8.61 -24.09
CA LEU A 95 7.97 7.74 -22.95
C LEU A 95 6.47 7.88 -22.61
N SER A 96 5.92 7.02 -21.77
CA SER A 96 4.49 7.05 -21.36
C SER A 96 3.98 8.40 -20.85
N THR A 97 4.91 9.29 -20.47
CA THR A 97 4.72 10.68 -20.01
C THR A 97 4.92 11.76 -21.09
N GLY A 98 5.14 11.41 -22.37
CA GLY A 98 5.28 12.35 -23.49
C GLY A 98 3.95 12.97 -23.94
N GLU A 99 4.00 14.05 -24.74
CA GLU A 99 2.81 14.76 -25.25
C GLU A 99 2.58 14.50 -26.74
N ASN A 100 1.31 14.56 -27.17
CA ASN A 100 0.92 14.46 -28.58
C ASN A 100 1.42 15.68 -29.38
N ARG A 101 1.94 15.46 -30.58
CA ARG A 101 2.49 16.53 -31.44
C ARG A 101 1.65 16.76 -32.69
N ASN A 102 1.50 18.01 -33.10
CA ASN A 102 0.79 18.32 -34.35
C ASN A 102 1.78 18.49 -35.50
N LEU A 103 1.49 17.85 -36.63
CA LEU A 103 2.14 18.12 -37.91
C LEU A 103 1.30 19.15 -38.68
N ASN A 104 1.82 20.36 -38.77
CA ASN A 104 1.19 21.50 -39.43
C ASN A 104 1.87 21.79 -40.77
N VAL A 105 1.07 22.09 -41.79
CA VAL A 105 1.55 22.42 -43.14
C VAL A 105 0.96 23.76 -43.57
N SER A 106 1.73 24.51 -44.34
CA SER A 106 1.34 25.76 -44.96
C SER A 106 1.72 25.74 -46.44
N TYR A 107 0.84 26.26 -47.29
CA TYR A 107 1.05 26.35 -48.75
C TYR A 107 1.27 27.79 -49.25
N ASP A 108 1.31 28.77 -48.35
CA ASP A 108 1.39 30.20 -48.66
C ASP A 108 2.49 30.93 -47.86
N GLY A 109 3.58 30.22 -47.57
CA GLY A 109 4.76 30.75 -46.88
C GLY A 109 4.56 31.07 -45.40
N GLY A 110 3.66 30.36 -44.75
CA GLY A 110 3.39 30.41 -43.32
C GLY A 110 2.26 31.36 -42.94
N SER A 111 1.48 31.85 -43.90
CA SER A 111 0.36 32.76 -43.65
C SER A 111 -0.89 32.03 -43.15
N THR A 112 -1.14 30.82 -43.68
CA THR A 112 -2.20 29.91 -43.23
C THR A 112 -1.64 28.52 -42.95
N TRP A 113 -2.08 27.91 -41.84
CA TRP A 113 -1.62 26.60 -41.39
C TRP A 113 -2.80 25.63 -41.28
N GLU A 114 -2.56 24.39 -41.71
CA GLU A 114 -3.47 23.27 -41.51
C GLU A 114 -2.78 22.16 -40.72
N THR A 115 -3.46 21.62 -39.71
CA THR A 115 -3.00 20.41 -39.01
C THR A 115 -3.38 19.19 -39.83
N ILE A 116 -2.37 18.50 -40.35
CA ILE A 116 -2.56 17.30 -41.18
C ILE A 116 -2.79 16.05 -40.32
N ILE A 117 -2.07 15.95 -39.20
CA ILE A 117 -2.19 14.83 -38.27
C ILE A 117 -1.72 15.25 -36.88
N THR A 118 -2.40 14.73 -35.85
CA THR A 118 -1.91 14.76 -34.47
C THR A 118 -1.24 13.43 -34.20
N ILE A 119 0.08 13.44 -34.03
CA ILE A 119 0.91 12.31 -33.69
C ILE A 119 0.64 11.95 -32.22
N ASN A 120 -0.04 10.83 -31.99
CA ASN A 120 -0.37 10.36 -30.64
C ASN A 120 0.82 9.59 -30.02
N LYS A 121 1.13 9.86 -28.75
CA LYS A 121 2.17 9.15 -27.99
C LYS A 121 1.93 7.63 -27.91
N ASP A 122 0.67 7.20 -27.82
CA ASP A 122 0.28 5.79 -27.65
C ASP A 122 0.35 4.98 -28.97
N TRP A 123 0.74 5.61 -30.09
CA TRP A 123 0.86 4.93 -31.37
C TRP A 123 2.07 3.99 -31.48
N PHE A 124 2.97 3.98 -30.49
CA PHE A 124 4.32 3.44 -30.66
C PHE A 124 4.71 2.25 -29.77
N ASP A 125 3.79 1.64 -29.03
CA ASP A 125 4.05 0.70 -27.92
C ASP A 125 4.66 -0.70 -28.22
N ALA A 126 5.27 -0.98 -29.38
CA ALA A 126 5.92 -2.30 -29.56
C ALA A 126 7.01 -2.41 -30.65
N TYR A 127 7.28 -1.40 -31.48
CA TYR A 127 8.17 -1.58 -32.64
C TYR A 127 9.27 -0.53 -32.71
N GLN A 128 10.51 -1.00 -32.53
CA GLN A 128 11.74 -0.21 -32.66
C GLN A 128 12.11 0.15 -34.13
N VAL A 129 11.12 0.48 -34.98
CA VAL A 129 11.29 0.67 -36.43
C VAL A 129 10.72 2.04 -36.86
N TYR A 130 11.39 2.73 -37.80
CA TYR A 130 10.85 3.97 -38.39
C TYR A 130 9.56 3.68 -39.16
N GLN A 131 8.52 4.46 -38.89
CA GLN A 131 7.25 4.47 -39.59
C GLN A 131 7.24 5.57 -40.64
N GLU A 132 6.78 5.28 -41.85
CA GLU A 132 6.65 6.26 -42.93
C GLU A 132 5.25 6.87 -42.94
N PHE A 133 5.16 8.17 -42.71
CA PHE A 133 3.94 8.96 -42.86
C PHE A 133 3.89 9.59 -44.25
N VAL A 134 2.82 9.35 -45.00
CA VAL A 134 2.65 9.91 -46.35
C VAL A 134 1.38 10.76 -46.41
N HIS A 135 1.52 11.98 -46.92
CA HIS A 135 0.40 12.90 -47.15
C HIS A 135 0.33 13.28 -48.62
N ILE A 136 -0.82 13.04 -49.25
CA ILE A 136 -1.14 13.45 -50.62
C ILE A 136 -2.11 14.62 -50.56
N PHE A 137 -1.86 15.64 -51.39
CA PHE A 137 -2.73 16.81 -51.45
C PHE A 137 -4.09 16.43 -52.04
N PRO A 138 -5.19 16.69 -51.31
CA PRO A 138 -6.53 16.30 -51.75
C PRO A 138 -6.98 17.02 -53.03
N ASP A 139 -6.43 18.21 -53.31
CA ASP A 139 -6.73 18.99 -54.52
C ASP A 139 -5.86 18.62 -55.74
N GLY A 140 -5.00 17.60 -55.61
CA GLY A 140 -4.05 17.18 -56.64
C GLY A 140 -2.71 17.94 -56.64
N PRO A 141 -1.84 17.72 -57.65
CA PRO A 141 -0.49 18.28 -57.68
C PRO A 141 -0.45 19.81 -57.68
N LYS A 142 0.39 20.38 -56.81
CA LYS A 142 0.58 21.82 -56.62
C LYS A 142 1.96 22.26 -57.12
N ASN A 143 2.06 23.52 -57.54
CA ASN A 143 3.32 24.17 -57.86
C ASN A 143 3.61 25.20 -56.76
N PHE A 144 4.77 25.11 -56.15
CA PHE A 144 5.21 26.01 -55.09
C PHE A 144 6.33 26.91 -55.63
N ASN A 145 6.22 28.23 -55.44
CA ASN A 145 7.39 29.10 -55.58
C ASN A 145 8.30 28.90 -54.37
N SER A 146 9.52 29.43 -54.44
CA SER A 146 10.42 29.46 -53.27
C SER A 146 9.70 30.06 -52.06
N GLU A 147 9.82 29.40 -50.92
CA GLU A 147 9.23 29.75 -49.62
C GLU A 147 7.69 29.63 -49.54
N ASP A 148 7.01 29.00 -50.51
CA ASP A 148 5.55 28.83 -50.41
C ASP A 148 5.17 27.62 -49.53
N PHE A 149 5.91 26.51 -49.61
CA PHE A 149 5.61 25.28 -48.87
C PHE A 149 6.40 25.24 -47.56
N HIS A 150 5.68 25.18 -46.45
CA HIS A 150 6.22 25.11 -45.09
C HIS A 150 5.59 23.94 -44.33
N MET A 151 6.37 23.27 -43.51
CA MET A 151 5.95 22.19 -42.61
C MET A 151 6.58 22.40 -41.24
N VAL A 152 5.79 22.20 -40.18
CA VAL A 152 6.24 22.32 -38.79
C VAL A 152 5.66 21.17 -37.97
N ILE A 153 6.51 20.55 -37.17
CA ILE A 153 6.10 19.64 -36.09
C ILE A 153 6.36 20.38 -34.77
N GLU A 154 5.30 20.61 -34.01
CA GLU A 154 5.34 21.37 -32.75
C GLU A 154 4.55 20.67 -31.63
N GLY A 155 4.91 21.00 -30.37
CA GLY A 155 4.11 20.67 -29.18
C GLY A 155 4.59 19.48 -28.33
N GLY A 156 5.80 19.49 -27.79
CA GLY A 156 6.20 18.45 -26.81
C GLY A 156 7.04 18.92 -25.63
N GLY A 157 7.06 20.23 -25.36
CA GLY A 157 7.77 20.84 -24.23
C GLY A 157 9.29 20.62 -24.22
N ASN A 158 10.04 21.47 -23.49
CA ASN A 158 11.47 21.26 -23.29
C ASN A 158 11.72 20.19 -22.20
N THR A 159 11.12 19.00 -22.32
CA THR A 159 11.28 17.88 -21.38
C THR A 159 12.16 16.77 -21.98
N ASN A 160 12.70 15.90 -21.14
CA ASN A 160 13.45 14.74 -21.60
C ASN A 160 12.54 13.62 -22.14
N ASN A 161 11.22 13.69 -21.96
CA ASN A 161 10.33 12.57 -22.25
C ASN A 161 9.48 12.76 -23.52
N GLY A 162 9.48 13.95 -24.13
CA GLY A 162 8.72 14.26 -25.35
C GLY A 162 9.50 14.24 -26.68
N ARG A 163 10.53 13.41 -26.83
CA ARG A 163 11.43 13.45 -28.03
C ARG A 163 10.82 12.74 -29.24
N ILE A 164 11.05 13.27 -30.45
CA ILE A 164 10.71 12.58 -31.70
C ILE A 164 11.95 12.39 -32.59
N ASN A 165 12.08 11.21 -33.20
CA ASN A 165 13.15 10.90 -34.14
C ASN A 165 12.67 11.12 -35.58
N ILE A 166 13.43 11.88 -36.37
CA ILE A 166 13.13 12.16 -37.78
C ILE A 166 14.10 11.37 -38.67
N GLY A 167 13.56 10.51 -39.53
CA GLY A 167 14.34 9.58 -40.35
C GLY A 167 14.62 10.08 -41.77
N GLN A 168 13.58 10.44 -42.52
CA GLN A 168 13.66 10.75 -43.96
C GLN A 168 12.52 11.69 -44.36
N PHE A 169 12.78 12.60 -45.29
CA PHE A 169 11.76 13.43 -45.95
C PHE A 169 11.78 13.20 -47.46
N LYS A 170 10.61 13.14 -48.09
CA LYS A 170 10.44 13.11 -49.54
C LYS A 170 9.40 14.11 -50.01
N ALA A 171 9.71 14.84 -51.07
CA ALA A 171 8.71 15.57 -51.86
C ALA A 171 8.24 14.67 -53.00
N LEU A 172 6.92 14.46 -53.09
CA LEU A 172 6.30 13.48 -53.98
C LEU A 172 5.73 14.16 -55.23
N GLY A 173 5.83 13.50 -56.38
CA GLY A 173 5.39 13.94 -57.71
C GLY A 173 4.12 13.24 -58.20
N GLU A 174 3.79 13.28 -59.49
CA GLU A 174 2.51 12.73 -59.99
C GLU A 174 2.26 11.25 -59.61
N ILE A 175 1.04 10.93 -59.14
CA ILE A 175 0.59 9.56 -58.84
C ILE A 175 0.19 8.89 -60.16
N THR A 176 0.82 7.75 -60.48
CA THR A 176 0.59 7.02 -61.75
C THR A 176 0.02 5.63 -61.56
N VAL A 177 -0.08 5.14 -60.32
CA VAL A 177 -0.56 3.81 -59.94
C VAL A 177 -1.63 3.96 -58.83
N VAL A 178 -2.45 2.94 -58.56
CA VAL A 178 -3.39 2.89 -57.43
C VAL A 178 -2.72 2.25 -56.21
N ALA A 179 -3.04 2.70 -54.99
CA ALA A 179 -2.47 2.18 -53.75
C ALA A 179 -2.88 0.71 -53.52
N THR A 180 -1.96 -0.11 -53.04
CA THR A 180 -2.24 -1.51 -52.67
C THR A 180 -3.28 -1.54 -51.54
N PRO A 181 -4.36 -2.34 -51.66
CA PRO A 181 -5.34 -2.48 -50.58
C PRO A 181 -4.70 -2.98 -49.28
N ALA A 182 -5.21 -2.57 -48.14
CA ALA A 182 -4.80 -3.06 -46.82
C ALA A 182 -5.98 -3.74 -46.11
N PHE A 183 -5.69 -4.85 -45.44
CA PHE A 183 -6.65 -5.63 -44.67
C PHE A 183 -6.65 -5.22 -43.19
N ASN A 184 -7.81 -5.26 -42.55
CA ASN A 184 -7.96 -5.03 -41.12
C ASN A 184 -9.09 -5.92 -40.54
N PRO A 185 -8.78 -6.82 -39.59
CA PRO A 185 -7.45 -7.05 -39.02
C PRO A 185 -6.50 -7.74 -40.02
N ALA A 186 -5.20 -7.80 -39.75
CA ALA A 186 -4.20 -8.39 -40.67
C ALA A 186 -4.34 -9.93 -40.76
N GLY A 187 -3.72 -10.58 -41.74
CA GLY A 187 -3.67 -12.05 -41.77
C GLY A 187 -2.97 -12.62 -40.54
N GLY A 188 -3.40 -13.79 -40.09
CA GLY A 188 -2.94 -14.39 -38.84
C GLY A 188 -3.82 -15.53 -38.36
N ILE A 189 -3.55 -16.01 -37.15
CA ILE A 189 -4.38 -17.01 -36.46
C ILE A 189 -5.50 -16.28 -35.72
N TYR A 190 -6.73 -16.74 -35.91
CA TYR A 190 -7.92 -16.23 -35.23
C TYR A 190 -8.70 -17.37 -34.59
N PHE A 191 -9.32 -17.09 -33.45
CA PHE A 191 -10.20 -18.01 -32.76
C PHE A 191 -11.66 -17.67 -33.09
N GLY A 192 -12.32 -18.53 -33.87
CA GLY A 192 -13.66 -18.25 -34.40
C GLY A 192 -13.67 -17.34 -35.64
N SER A 193 -14.85 -16.91 -36.09
CA SER A 193 -14.96 -16.13 -37.33
C SER A 193 -14.47 -14.69 -37.15
N VAL A 194 -13.75 -14.16 -38.15
CA VAL A 194 -13.25 -12.78 -38.16
C VAL A 194 -13.86 -11.98 -39.32
N ASP A 195 -14.31 -10.76 -39.04
CA ASP A 195 -14.78 -9.83 -40.08
C ASP A 195 -13.61 -8.98 -40.59
N VAL A 196 -13.22 -9.23 -41.83
CA VAL A 196 -12.08 -8.57 -42.48
C VAL A 196 -12.56 -7.39 -43.32
N SER A 197 -12.14 -6.20 -42.93
CA SER A 197 -12.31 -4.98 -43.71
C SER A 197 -11.12 -4.73 -44.64
N ILE A 198 -11.37 -4.20 -45.84
CA ILE A 198 -10.35 -3.82 -46.81
C ILE A 198 -10.46 -2.33 -47.11
N ASN A 199 -9.34 -1.61 -47.07
CA ASN A 199 -9.31 -0.20 -47.44
C ASN A 199 -8.24 0.06 -48.51
N CYS A 200 -8.32 1.21 -49.20
CA CYS A 200 -7.33 1.65 -50.16
C CYS A 200 -7.03 3.13 -49.92
N ALA A 201 -5.75 3.51 -49.98
CA ALA A 201 -5.31 4.88 -49.78
C ALA A 201 -5.62 5.81 -50.95
N THR A 202 -5.85 5.27 -52.15
CA THR A 202 -6.24 6.07 -53.31
C THR A 202 -7.71 6.47 -53.19
N PRO A 203 -8.04 7.77 -53.09
CA PRO A 203 -9.43 8.22 -53.05
C PRO A 203 -10.20 7.72 -54.26
N ASP A 204 -11.47 7.37 -54.06
CA ASP A 204 -12.40 6.89 -55.09
C ASP A 204 -11.94 5.63 -55.85
N ALA A 205 -10.97 4.87 -55.32
CA ALA A 205 -10.56 3.60 -55.91
C ALA A 205 -11.56 2.48 -55.59
N ASP A 206 -11.97 1.74 -56.63
CA ASP A 206 -12.76 0.52 -56.50
C ASP A 206 -11.84 -0.65 -56.14
N ILE A 207 -12.12 -1.35 -55.04
CA ILE A 207 -11.36 -2.52 -54.58
C ILE A 207 -12.06 -3.79 -55.03
N TYR A 208 -11.37 -4.64 -55.77
CA TYR A 208 -11.84 -5.96 -56.19
C TYR A 208 -11.07 -7.06 -55.46
N TYR A 209 -11.74 -8.13 -55.08
CA TYR A 209 -11.11 -9.21 -54.32
C TYR A 209 -11.52 -10.61 -54.80
N THR A 210 -10.71 -11.60 -54.43
CA THR A 210 -10.93 -13.02 -54.68
C THR A 210 -10.64 -13.83 -53.42
N LEU A 211 -11.31 -14.97 -53.32
CA LEU A 211 -11.25 -15.91 -52.19
C LEU A 211 -10.65 -17.28 -52.58
N ASN A 212 -10.26 -17.42 -53.85
CA ASN A 212 -9.79 -18.67 -54.45
C ASN A 212 -8.29 -18.64 -54.78
N GLY A 213 -7.56 -17.63 -54.29
CA GLY A 213 -6.12 -17.43 -54.51
C GLY A 213 -5.72 -16.90 -55.89
N THR A 214 -6.65 -16.58 -56.79
CA THR A 214 -6.32 -15.94 -58.09
C THR A 214 -6.21 -14.43 -57.97
N ASP A 215 -5.31 -13.79 -58.71
CA ASP A 215 -5.14 -12.33 -58.64
C ASP A 215 -6.42 -11.58 -59.11
N PRO A 216 -6.94 -10.59 -58.35
CA PRO A 216 -8.20 -9.93 -58.68
C PRO A 216 -8.12 -9.03 -59.92
N THR A 217 -9.24 -8.97 -60.63
CA THR A 217 -9.52 -8.15 -61.82
C THR A 217 -10.84 -7.39 -61.64
N ILE A 218 -11.13 -6.41 -62.51
CA ILE A 218 -12.39 -5.66 -62.51
C ILE A 218 -13.66 -6.51 -62.77
N SER A 219 -13.50 -7.80 -63.12
CA SER A 219 -14.61 -8.74 -63.25
C SER A 219 -14.90 -9.56 -61.99
N ASP A 220 -14.08 -9.42 -60.95
CA ASP A 220 -14.22 -10.13 -59.67
C ASP A 220 -15.14 -9.36 -58.70
N PHE A 221 -15.16 -9.74 -57.42
CA PHE A 221 -16.09 -9.16 -56.45
C PHE A 221 -15.65 -7.75 -56.04
N LEU A 222 -16.55 -6.78 -56.23
CA LEU A 222 -16.37 -5.41 -55.72
C LEU A 222 -16.59 -5.41 -54.20
N TYR A 223 -15.57 -4.99 -53.46
CA TYR A 223 -15.62 -4.88 -52.01
C TYR A 223 -16.53 -3.71 -51.60
N SER A 224 -17.50 -3.98 -50.73
CA SER A 224 -18.47 -2.98 -50.23
C SER A 224 -18.90 -3.18 -48.78
N THR A 225 -18.69 -4.38 -48.23
CA THR A 225 -18.91 -4.73 -46.82
C THR A 225 -17.77 -5.63 -46.35
N PRO A 226 -17.45 -5.68 -45.04
CA PRO A 226 -16.48 -6.62 -44.49
C PRO A 226 -16.73 -8.06 -44.93
N ILE A 227 -15.65 -8.83 -45.09
CA ILE A 227 -15.66 -10.24 -45.46
C ILE A 227 -15.60 -11.06 -44.18
N ASN A 228 -16.66 -11.81 -43.89
CA ASN A 228 -16.64 -12.77 -42.79
C ASN A 228 -15.80 -14.00 -43.17
N VAL A 229 -14.76 -14.28 -42.40
CA VAL A 229 -13.87 -15.42 -42.56
C VAL A 229 -14.13 -16.40 -41.44
N ALA A 230 -14.75 -17.55 -41.75
CA ALA A 230 -15.12 -18.58 -40.77
C ALA A 230 -14.32 -19.88 -40.90
N GLU A 231 -13.47 -19.98 -41.92
CA GLU A 231 -12.56 -21.11 -42.18
C GLU A 231 -11.27 -20.57 -42.80
N ASP A 232 -10.21 -21.39 -42.87
CA ASP A 232 -8.93 -21.00 -43.43
C ASP A 232 -9.10 -20.40 -44.83
N LEU A 233 -8.69 -19.15 -44.99
CA LEU A 233 -8.97 -18.37 -46.19
C LEU A 233 -7.81 -17.44 -46.54
N THR A 234 -7.38 -17.51 -47.80
CA THR A 234 -6.52 -16.49 -48.38
C THR A 234 -7.37 -15.50 -49.16
N ILE A 235 -7.32 -14.23 -48.76
CA ILE A 235 -7.99 -13.14 -49.45
C ILE A 235 -6.94 -12.39 -50.27
N LYS A 236 -7.20 -12.26 -51.57
CA LYS A 236 -6.44 -11.36 -52.43
C LYS A 236 -7.28 -10.16 -52.82
N ALA A 237 -6.70 -8.97 -52.79
CA ALA A 237 -7.38 -7.72 -53.13
C ALA A 237 -6.53 -6.86 -54.07
N ARG A 238 -7.19 -6.18 -55.01
CA ARG A 238 -6.57 -5.25 -55.95
C ARG A 238 -7.47 -4.04 -56.19
N ALA A 239 -6.91 -2.84 -56.15
CA ALA A 239 -7.64 -1.60 -56.35
C ALA A 239 -7.44 -1.01 -57.75
N PHE A 240 -8.48 -0.37 -58.28
CA PHE A 240 -8.54 0.26 -59.59
C PHE A 240 -9.14 1.66 -59.48
N ALA A 241 -8.62 2.62 -60.25
CA ALA A 241 -9.14 3.97 -60.33
C ALA A 241 -8.95 4.51 -61.75
N ASP A 242 -9.88 5.35 -62.21
CA ASP A 242 -9.88 5.86 -63.58
C ASP A 242 -8.62 6.68 -63.88
N GLY A 243 -7.90 6.30 -64.95
CA GLY A 243 -6.71 7.02 -65.41
C GLY A 243 -5.40 6.67 -64.70
N LEU A 244 -5.41 5.73 -63.75
CA LEU A 244 -4.23 5.22 -63.04
C LEU A 244 -3.96 3.75 -63.41
N GLU A 245 -2.70 3.32 -63.33
CA GLU A 245 -2.37 1.89 -63.41
C GLU A 245 -2.90 1.16 -62.16
N PRO A 246 -3.45 -0.07 -62.28
CA PRO A 246 -4.00 -0.81 -61.13
C PRO A 246 -2.95 -1.07 -60.03
N SER A 247 -3.40 -1.24 -58.79
CA SER A 247 -2.50 -1.52 -57.66
C SER A 247 -1.74 -2.85 -57.82
N GLU A 248 -0.73 -3.07 -56.97
CA GLU A 248 -0.25 -4.43 -56.72
C GLU A 248 -1.34 -5.25 -56.01
N VAL A 249 -1.22 -6.59 -56.06
CA VAL A 249 -2.14 -7.49 -55.37
C VAL A 249 -1.75 -7.56 -53.89
N ALA A 250 -2.68 -7.19 -53.02
CA ALA A 250 -2.58 -7.46 -51.58
C ALA A 250 -3.03 -8.90 -51.32
N GLU A 251 -2.34 -9.63 -50.44
CA GLU A 251 -2.63 -11.01 -50.10
C GLU A 251 -2.45 -11.23 -48.60
N GLU A 252 -3.49 -11.72 -47.94
CA GLU A 252 -3.45 -12.10 -46.51
C GLU A 252 -4.07 -13.48 -46.34
N THR A 253 -3.50 -14.27 -45.42
CA THR A 253 -4.02 -15.59 -45.05
C THR A 253 -4.51 -15.57 -43.62
N TYR A 254 -5.75 -16.00 -43.44
CA TYR A 254 -6.42 -16.13 -42.15
C TYR A 254 -6.52 -17.61 -41.83
N LEU A 255 -5.94 -18.01 -40.69
CA LEU A 255 -6.00 -19.35 -40.16
C LEU A 255 -7.02 -19.36 -39.02
N ILE A 256 -8.15 -20.01 -39.22
CA ILE A 256 -9.17 -20.13 -38.19
C ILE A 256 -8.83 -21.37 -37.38
N ARG A 257 -8.50 -21.16 -36.11
CA ARG A 257 -8.19 -22.23 -35.17
C ARG A 257 -9.20 -22.23 -34.06
N THR A 258 -9.37 -23.39 -33.47
CA THR A 258 -10.15 -23.60 -32.27
C THR A 258 -9.19 -23.48 -31.08
N LEU A 259 -9.50 -22.59 -30.14
CA LEU A 259 -8.77 -22.48 -28.88
C LEU A 259 -9.14 -23.68 -28.00
N ILE A 260 -8.17 -24.48 -27.57
CA ILE A 260 -8.39 -25.71 -26.78
C ILE A 260 -8.04 -25.47 -25.31
N LEU A 261 -6.96 -24.74 -25.06
CA LEU A 261 -6.47 -24.36 -23.74
C LEU A 261 -5.69 -23.05 -23.85
N GLU A 262 -5.85 -22.16 -22.88
CA GLU A 262 -5.06 -20.94 -22.71
C GLU A 262 -4.63 -20.78 -21.25
N LYS A 263 -3.39 -20.35 -21.02
CA LYS A 263 -2.89 -19.92 -19.72
C LYS A 263 -1.81 -18.84 -19.90
N ASN A 264 -2.19 -17.59 -19.65
CA ASN A 264 -1.37 -16.37 -19.77
C ASN A 264 -1.02 -15.73 -18.41
N PHE A 265 -1.45 -16.32 -17.28
CA PHE A 265 -1.14 -15.88 -15.91
C PHE A 265 -1.55 -14.47 -15.50
N ASP A 266 -2.23 -13.71 -16.37
CA ASP A 266 -2.74 -12.36 -16.07
C ASP A 266 -3.81 -12.32 -14.96
N ASP A 267 -4.32 -13.48 -14.57
CA ASP A 267 -5.20 -13.66 -13.42
C ASP A 267 -4.46 -13.84 -12.09
N GLU A 268 -3.14 -13.64 -12.09
CA GLU A 268 -2.24 -13.71 -10.93
C GLU A 268 -2.31 -15.05 -10.20
N SER A 269 -2.76 -16.11 -10.87
CA SER A 269 -2.99 -17.43 -10.27
C SER A 269 -2.19 -18.51 -10.97
N LEU A 270 -1.53 -19.39 -10.21
CA LEU A 270 -1.00 -20.64 -10.77
C LEU A 270 -2.08 -21.69 -10.98
N PHE A 271 -3.17 -21.63 -10.22
CA PHE A 271 -4.09 -22.76 -10.06
C PHE A 271 -5.40 -22.60 -10.82
N SER A 272 -5.68 -21.40 -11.34
CA SER A 272 -6.85 -21.17 -12.16
C SER A 272 -6.85 -22.06 -13.41
N GLY A 273 -8.04 -22.43 -13.87
CA GLY A 273 -8.20 -23.41 -14.95
C GLY A 273 -7.88 -24.86 -14.54
N GLY A 274 -7.58 -25.13 -13.26
CA GLY A 274 -7.26 -26.46 -12.73
C GLY A 274 -5.85 -26.93 -13.01
N TRP A 275 -4.96 -25.98 -13.21
CA TRP A 275 -3.54 -26.26 -13.20
C TRP A 275 -3.10 -26.64 -11.79
N THR A 276 -2.18 -27.58 -11.68
CA THR A 276 -1.71 -28.09 -10.39
C THR A 276 -0.19 -27.99 -10.30
N VAL A 277 0.30 -27.72 -9.10
CA VAL A 277 1.72 -27.78 -8.78
C VAL A 277 1.95 -28.99 -7.89
N TYR A 278 2.89 -29.85 -8.28
CA TYR A 278 3.34 -30.95 -7.44
C TYR A 278 4.80 -30.73 -7.04
N ASN A 279 5.03 -30.48 -5.75
CA ASN A 279 6.36 -30.31 -5.17
C ASN A 279 6.85 -31.63 -4.54
N PHE A 280 8.04 -32.08 -4.90
CA PHE A 280 8.62 -33.33 -4.39
C PHE A 280 9.44 -33.14 -3.11
N ILE A 281 9.88 -31.91 -2.81
CA ILE A 281 10.77 -31.60 -1.70
C ILE A 281 10.10 -30.54 -0.82
N PRO A 282 9.50 -30.93 0.32
CA PRO A 282 8.88 -29.98 1.24
C PRO A 282 9.86 -28.88 1.69
N GLY A 283 9.42 -27.62 1.67
CA GLY A 283 10.22 -26.46 2.03
C GLY A 283 11.13 -25.90 0.93
N ALA A 284 11.42 -26.68 -0.13
CA ALA A 284 12.16 -26.16 -1.29
C ALA A 284 11.29 -25.22 -2.12
N ASN A 285 11.92 -24.32 -2.89
CA ASN A 285 11.21 -23.40 -3.78
C ASN A 285 10.29 -24.18 -4.75
N THR A 286 9.13 -23.61 -5.07
CA THR A 286 8.18 -24.18 -6.02
C THR A 286 7.81 -23.15 -7.09
N TRP A 287 6.88 -23.49 -7.98
CA TRP A 287 6.36 -22.55 -8.96
C TRP A 287 5.64 -21.40 -8.25
N THR A 288 5.89 -20.17 -8.68
CA THR A 288 5.24 -18.94 -8.19
C THR A 288 4.79 -18.07 -9.35
N ILE A 289 3.90 -17.11 -9.12
CA ILE A 289 3.65 -16.02 -10.08
C ILE A 289 4.68 -14.92 -9.85
N ALA A 290 5.23 -14.40 -10.94
CA ALA A 290 6.04 -13.19 -10.95
C ALA A 290 5.47 -12.21 -11.98
N SER A 291 5.83 -10.94 -11.85
CA SER A 291 5.41 -9.91 -12.79
C SER A 291 6.54 -8.93 -13.13
N PHE A 292 6.52 -8.43 -14.36
CA PHE A 292 7.41 -7.36 -14.80
C PHE A 292 6.72 -6.48 -15.84
N ALA A 293 6.74 -5.16 -15.62
CA ALA A 293 6.11 -4.17 -16.49
C ALA A 293 4.61 -4.46 -16.79
N GLY A 294 3.90 -5.06 -15.83
CA GLY A 294 2.48 -5.39 -15.95
C GLY A 294 2.16 -6.74 -16.58
N ASN A 295 3.15 -7.47 -17.09
CA ASN A 295 2.98 -8.85 -17.58
C ASN A 295 3.20 -9.85 -16.46
N HIS A 296 2.31 -10.84 -16.32
CA HIS A 296 2.39 -11.89 -15.30
C HIS A 296 2.82 -13.22 -15.92
N TYR A 297 3.61 -14.02 -15.20
CA TYR A 297 4.10 -15.30 -15.71
C TYR A 297 4.44 -16.26 -14.56
N ALA A 298 4.47 -17.56 -14.86
CA ALA A 298 4.95 -18.55 -13.91
C ALA A 298 6.47 -18.56 -13.83
N MET A 299 7.03 -18.59 -12.62
CA MET A 299 8.46 -18.61 -12.33
C MET A 299 8.82 -19.79 -11.44
N ILE A 300 10.00 -20.39 -11.65
CA ILE A 300 10.65 -21.28 -10.70
C ILE A 300 12.17 -21.05 -10.69
N THR A 301 12.81 -21.20 -9.53
CA THR A 301 14.26 -21.04 -9.39
C THR A 301 14.86 -21.91 -8.27
N GLU A 302 16.08 -22.40 -8.51
CA GLU A 302 16.91 -23.00 -7.45
C GLU A 302 17.50 -21.96 -6.50
N HIS A 303 17.64 -20.70 -6.93
CA HIS A 303 18.33 -19.67 -6.17
C HIS A 303 17.70 -19.49 -4.78
N GLU A 304 18.52 -19.55 -3.74
CA GLU A 304 18.12 -19.42 -2.33
C GLU A 304 17.13 -20.50 -1.86
N SER A 305 16.96 -21.59 -2.62
CA SER A 305 16.12 -22.72 -2.20
C SER A 305 16.74 -23.45 -1.00
N SER A 306 15.91 -23.73 0.00
CA SER A 306 16.29 -24.52 1.18
C SER A 306 15.18 -25.54 1.52
N PRO A 307 15.34 -26.84 1.25
CA PRO A 307 16.56 -27.50 0.77
C PRO A 307 17.00 -27.10 -0.65
N GLU A 308 18.30 -27.21 -0.93
CA GLU A 308 18.88 -26.97 -2.26
C GLU A 308 18.28 -27.94 -3.32
N TYR A 309 18.22 -27.49 -4.57
CA TYR A 309 17.77 -28.25 -5.74
C TYR A 309 16.28 -28.64 -5.75
N PRO A 310 15.36 -27.66 -5.90
CA PRO A 310 13.92 -27.92 -5.95
C PRO A 310 13.51 -28.79 -7.14
N HIS A 311 12.54 -29.69 -6.89
CA HIS A 311 11.95 -30.62 -7.87
C HIS A 311 10.45 -30.39 -7.88
N SER A 312 9.93 -29.74 -8.93
CA SER A 312 8.53 -29.32 -8.99
C SER A 312 7.97 -29.40 -10.40
N TRP A 313 6.72 -29.88 -10.50
CA TRP A 313 6.02 -30.00 -11.78
C TRP A 313 4.82 -29.07 -11.78
N TYR A 314 4.62 -28.35 -12.88
CA TYR A 314 3.42 -27.57 -13.14
C TYR A 314 2.60 -28.25 -14.24
N ILE A 315 1.41 -28.73 -13.91
CA ILE A 315 0.65 -29.72 -14.70
C ILE A 315 -0.69 -29.12 -15.11
N SER A 316 -1.03 -29.24 -16.39
CA SER A 316 -2.29 -28.77 -16.97
C SER A 316 -3.49 -29.54 -16.41
N PRO A 317 -4.71 -28.98 -16.52
CA PRO A 317 -5.93 -29.77 -16.44
C PRO A 317 -5.98 -30.85 -17.54
N GLU A 318 -6.99 -31.72 -17.46
CA GLU A 318 -7.26 -32.70 -18.52
C GLU A 318 -7.71 -31.99 -19.80
N ILE A 319 -7.11 -32.34 -20.92
CA ILE A 319 -7.37 -31.76 -22.24
C ILE A 319 -7.89 -32.88 -23.15
N ASN A 320 -9.07 -32.71 -23.75
CA ASN A 320 -9.60 -33.68 -24.70
C ASN A 320 -9.29 -33.26 -26.15
N LEU A 321 -8.52 -34.08 -26.87
CA LEU A 321 -8.13 -33.82 -28.26
C LEU A 321 -9.00 -34.58 -29.29
N SER A 322 -10.00 -35.35 -28.84
CA SER A 322 -10.80 -36.18 -29.75
C SER A 322 -11.57 -35.34 -30.78
N GLY A 323 -11.44 -35.72 -32.05
CA GLY A 323 -12.11 -35.06 -33.17
C GLY A 323 -11.42 -33.79 -33.69
N LEU A 324 -10.32 -33.38 -33.08
CA LEU A 324 -9.52 -32.23 -33.49
C LEU A 324 -8.37 -32.65 -34.41
N GLU A 325 -8.09 -31.83 -35.41
CA GLU A 325 -6.98 -31.97 -36.36
C GLU A 325 -6.04 -30.77 -36.25
N GLU A 326 -4.82 -30.86 -36.78
CA GLU A 326 -3.81 -29.79 -36.73
C GLU A 326 -3.54 -29.25 -35.31
N VAL A 327 -3.61 -30.13 -34.31
CA VAL A 327 -3.45 -29.73 -32.91
C VAL A 327 -2.00 -29.32 -32.64
N SER A 328 -1.80 -28.15 -32.05
CA SER A 328 -0.48 -27.67 -31.66
C SER A 328 -0.45 -26.99 -30.29
N LEU A 329 0.62 -27.23 -29.54
CA LEU A 329 1.01 -26.48 -28.34
C LEU A 329 1.99 -25.37 -28.70
N SER A 330 1.86 -24.20 -28.07
CA SER A 330 2.87 -23.14 -28.08
C SER A 330 2.93 -22.41 -26.73
N PHE A 331 4.07 -21.82 -26.41
CA PHE A 331 4.31 -21.03 -25.20
C PHE A 331 5.58 -20.18 -25.36
N TYR A 332 5.85 -19.30 -24.40
CA TYR A 332 7.09 -18.54 -24.30
C TYR A 332 7.88 -18.92 -23.06
N THR A 333 9.21 -18.86 -23.16
CA THR A 333 10.10 -19.04 -22.00
C THR A 333 11.20 -17.99 -21.95
N GLN A 334 11.69 -17.75 -20.75
CA GLN A 334 12.87 -16.92 -20.49
C GLN A 334 13.68 -17.54 -19.37
N ALA A 335 15.01 -17.52 -19.50
CA ALA A 335 15.94 -18.10 -18.54
C ALA A 335 16.92 -17.07 -17.98
N ALA A 336 17.40 -17.32 -16.77
CA ALA A 336 18.49 -16.58 -16.13
C ALA A 336 19.31 -17.50 -15.22
N PHE A 337 20.60 -17.19 -15.03
CA PHE A 337 21.50 -17.90 -14.11
C PHE A 337 21.55 -19.42 -14.35
N ARG A 338 21.50 -19.82 -15.61
CA ARG A 338 21.28 -21.20 -16.03
C ARG A 338 22.58 -21.96 -16.26
N GLU A 339 22.67 -23.16 -15.69
CA GLU A 339 23.66 -24.19 -16.01
C GLU A 339 22.93 -25.51 -16.23
N GLY A 340 22.90 -26.03 -17.47
CA GLY A 340 22.11 -27.22 -17.84
C GLY A 340 20.66 -26.90 -18.26
N ASP A 341 19.85 -27.92 -18.55
CA ASP A 341 18.43 -27.82 -18.96
C ASP A 341 17.52 -28.38 -17.85
N ALA A 342 17.35 -27.62 -16.76
CA ALA A 342 16.53 -28.03 -15.63
C ALA A 342 15.02 -28.06 -15.95
N LEU A 343 14.58 -27.36 -16.99
CA LEU A 343 13.19 -27.34 -17.46
C LEU A 343 13.01 -28.28 -18.67
N SER A 344 11.95 -29.08 -18.63
CA SER A 344 11.49 -29.89 -19.77
C SER A 344 9.96 -29.86 -19.87
N VAL A 345 9.43 -30.10 -21.07
CA VAL A 345 7.98 -30.18 -21.29
C VAL A 345 7.61 -31.61 -21.63
N VAL A 346 6.60 -32.14 -20.94
CA VAL A 346 6.18 -33.53 -21.06
C VAL A 346 4.66 -33.63 -21.26
N ILE A 347 4.22 -34.70 -21.89
CA ILE A 347 2.80 -35.02 -22.14
C ILE A 347 2.47 -36.43 -21.67
N SER A 348 1.28 -36.62 -21.10
CA SER A 348 0.75 -37.91 -20.66
C SER A 348 -0.67 -38.13 -21.16
N SER A 349 -1.01 -39.37 -21.51
CA SER A 349 -2.38 -39.81 -21.84
C SER A 349 -2.98 -40.74 -20.77
N ASP A 350 -2.28 -40.95 -19.65
CA ASP A 350 -2.70 -41.85 -18.57
C ASP A 350 -2.58 -41.26 -17.16
N TYR A 351 -2.22 -39.97 -17.05
CA TYR A 351 -2.17 -39.26 -15.77
C TYR A 351 -3.58 -39.05 -15.21
N GLY A 352 -3.83 -39.56 -14.01
CA GLY A 352 -5.12 -39.50 -13.31
C GLY A 352 -5.12 -38.65 -12.04
N GLY A 353 -4.15 -37.74 -11.88
CA GLY A 353 -3.98 -36.90 -10.69
C GLY A 353 -3.00 -37.44 -9.64
N GLY A 354 -2.64 -36.59 -8.67
CA GLY A 354 -1.70 -36.90 -7.60
C GLY A 354 -0.23 -36.93 -8.08
N ALA A 355 0.62 -37.74 -7.43
CA ALA A 355 2.05 -37.76 -7.71
C ALA A 355 2.38 -38.15 -9.18
N PRO A 356 2.97 -37.25 -9.99
CA PRO A 356 3.13 -37.46 -11.43
C PRO A 356 4.12 -38.59 -11.77
N ALA A 357 5.05 -38.91 -10.85
CA ALA A 357 6.00 -40.01 -10.99
C ALA A 357 5.36 -41.42 -11.09
N LYS A 358 4.03 -41.54 -10.89
CA LYS A 358 3.29 -42.81 -10.99
C LYS A 358 2.66 -43.07 -12.37
N SER A 359 2.75 -42.12 -13.30
CA SER A 359 2.12 -42.19 -14.64
C SER A 359 3.15 -42.14 -15.77
N GLY A 360 2.76 -42.46 -17.00
CA GLY A 360 3.63 -42.42 -18.17
C GLY A 360 3.72 -41.03 -18.78
N TRP A 361 4.93 -40.50 -18.96
CA TRP A 361 5.17 -39.18 -19.56
C TRP A 361 6.16 -39.28 -20.73
N ASN A 362 5.80 -38.69 -21.87
CA ASN A 362 6.67 -38.52 -23.03
C ASN A 362 7.20 -37.09 -23.09
N THR A 363 8.48 -36.91 -23.36
CA THR A 363 9.06 -35.57 -23.57
C THR A 363 8.64 -35.01 -24.93
N LEU A 364 8.23 -33.74 -24.94
CA LEU A 364 7.96 -32.99 -26.16
C LEU A 364 9.24 -32.27 -26.63
N GLU A 365 9.47 -32.29 -27.94
CA GLU A 365 10.56 -31.53 -28.55
C GLU A 365 10.14 -30.06 -28.67
N VAL A 366 10.76 -29.20 -27.87
CA VAL A 366 10.41 -27.78 -27.74
C VAL A 366 11.65 -26.90 -27.90
N THR A 367 11.46 -25.65 -28.35
CA THR A 367 12.52 -24.63 -28.26
C THR A 367 12.39 -23.91 -26.91
N LEU A 368 13.43 -23.92 -26.09
CA LEU A 368 13.49 -23.17 -24.83
C LEU A 368 14.52 -22.05 -24.93
N ASP A 369 14.41 -21.02 -24.08
CA ASP A 369 15.43 -19.97 -23.99
C ASP A 369 16.82 -20.56 -23.67
N ASP A 370 17.82 -20.16 -24.46
CA ASP A 370 19.19 -20.68 -24.38
C ASP A 370 20.13 -19.82 -23.52
N HIS A 371 19.59 -18.79 -22.84
CA HIS A 371 20.36 -17.85 -22.04
C HIS A 371 21.01 -18.49 -20.80
N THR A 372 22.34 -18.32 -20.65
CA THR A 372 23.14 -18.84 -19.52
C THR A 372 23.80 -17.77 -18.66
N GLY A 373 23.52 -16.48 -18.91
CA GLY A 373 24.20 -15.35 -18.28
C GLY A 373 23.61 -14.94 -16.92
N ALA A 374 24.30 -13.99 -16.27
CA ALA A 374 23.71 -13.21 -15.18
C ALA A 374 22.79 -12.15 -15.80
N GLY A 375 21.49 -12.20 -15.46
CA GLY A 375 20.43 -11.40 -16.08
C GLY A 375 19.42 -12.24 -16.86
N PHE A 376 18.32 -11.62 -17.27
CA PHE A 376 17.25 -12.29 -18.02
C PHE A 376 17.59 -12.36 -19.51
N GLY A 377 17.31 -13.51 -20.13
CA GLY A 377 17.31 -13.68 -21.59
C GLY A 377 16.17 -12.93 -22.27
N SER A 378 15.96 -13.18 -23.56
CA SER A 378 14.78 -12.68 -24.28
C SER A 378 13.68 -13.72 -24.23
N TRP A 379 12.41 -13.28 -24.19
CA TRP A 379 11.29 -14.20 -24.37
C TRP A 379 11.44 -14.99 -25.67
N THR A 380 11.57 -16.30 -25.53
CA THR A 380 11.81 -17.25 -26.60
C THR A 380 10.54 -18.04 -26.86
N PHE A 381 10.02 -17.92 -28.08
CA PHE A 381 8.86 -18.67 -28.54
C PHE A 381 9.20 -20.15 -28.72
N SER A 382 8.35 -21.04 -28.21
CA SER A 382 8.58 -22.49 -28.24
C SER A 382 8.55 -23.10 -29.66
N GLY A 383 7.94 -22.37 -30.60
CA GLY A 383 7.45 -22.94 -31.86
C GLY A 383 6.07 -23.58 -31.68
N ASN A 384 5.46 -24.00 -32.79
CA ASN A 384 4.21 -24.77 -32.77
C ASN A 384 4.56 -26.27 -32.68
N ILE A 385 4.38 -26.85 -31.50
CA ILE A 385 4.66 -28.25 -31.22
C ILE A 385 3.47 -29.09 -31.66
N ASP A 386 3.69 -29.99 -32.60
CA ASP A 386 2.69 -30.90 -33.15
C ASP A 386 2.22 -31.91 -32.09
N LEU A 387 0.92 -31.97 -31.84
CA LEU A 387 0.27 -32.91 -30.93
C LEU A 387 -0.63 -33.93 -31.64
N ASN A 388 -0.63 -33.99 -32.98
CA ASN A 388 -1.54 -34.85 -33.75
C ASN A 388 -1.29 -36.36 -33.57
N ASP A 389 -0.19 -36.76 -32.93
CA ASP A 389 0.08 -38.15 -32.52
C ASP A 389 -0.73 -38.58 -31.28
N TYR A 390 -1.41 -37.66 -30.61
CA TYR A 390 -2.23 -37.89 -29.42
C TYR A 390 -3.72 -37.75 -29.73
N ASP A 391 -4.54 -38.63 -29.16
CA ASP A 391 -6.01 -38.62 -29.28
C ASP A 391 -6.61 -38.92 -27.90
N GLY A 392 -7.80 -38.38 -27.63
CA GLY A 392 -8.48 -38.48 -26.34
C GLY A 392 -7.90 -37.54 -25.28
N LYS A 393 -7.98 -37.97 -24.03
CA LYS A 393 -7.63 -37.18 -22.85
C LYS A 393 -6.12 -37.18 -22.61
N ILE A 394 -5.53 -36.00 -22.49
CA ILE A 394 -4.11 -35.78 -22.23
C ILE A 394 -3.88 -34.71 -21.15
N HIS A 395 -2.67 -34.69 -20.60
CA HIS A 395 -2.13 -33.64 -19.74
C HIS A 395 -0.76 -33.21 -20.24
N ILE A 396 -0.43 -31.93 -20.08
CA ILE A 396 0.89 -31.36 -20.38
C ILE A 396 1.50 -30.88 -19.06
N ALA A 397 2.80 -31.07 -18.86
CA ALA A 397 3.49 -30.55 -17.68
C ALA A 397 4.81 -29.87 -18.02
N PHE A 398 5.06 -28.75 -17.33
CA PHE A 398 6.34 -28.08 -17.24
C PHE A 398 7.08 -28.66 -16.04
N LYS A 399 8.09 -29.46 -16.34
CA LYS A 399 8.82 -30.29 -15.39
C LYS A 399 10.16 -29.63 -15.08
N TYR A 400 10.32 -29.15 -13.84
CA TYR A 400 11.57 -28.58 -13.33
C TYR A 400 12.27 -29.55 -12.37
N GLU A 401 13.44 -30.04 -12.77
CA GLU A 401 14.28 -30.95 -11.99
C GLU A 401 15.71 -30.40 -11.94
N SER A 402 16.07 -29.87 -10.77
CA SER A 402 17.41 -29.30 -10.56
C SER A 402 18.36 -30.21 -9.80
N ASP A 403 19.66 -30.03 -10.02
CA ASP A 403 20.76 -30.65 -9.28
C ASP A 403 22.04 -29.79 -9.35
N ALA A 404 23.12 -30.25 -8.72
CA ALA A 404 24.40 -29.52 -8.62
C ALA A 404 25.08 -29.15 -9.95
N GLY A 405 24.63 -29.69 -11.09
CA GLY A 405 25.10 -29.31 -12.43
C GLY A 405 23.98 -29.02 -13.43
N ASN A 406 22.74 -28.90 -12.95
CA ASN A 406 21.55 -28.69 -13.75
C ASN A 406 20.57 -27.78 -12.99
N TYR A 407 20.63 -26.46 -13.18
CA TYR A 407 19.79 -25.49 -12.47
C TYR A 407 19.60 -24.21 -13.27
N GLY A 408 18.69 -23.36 -12.82
CA GLY A 408 18.49 -22.02 -13.36
C GLY A 408 17.19 -21.39 -12.88
N ARG A 409 16.96 -20.14 -13.25
CA ARG A 409 15.64 -19.52 -13.15
C ARG A 409 14.94 -19.65 -14.50
N TRP A 410 13.69 -20.09 -14.47
CA TRP A 410 12.85 -20.22 -15.64
C TRP A 410 11.54 -19.47 -15.46
N HIS A 411 11.13 -18.79 -16.52
CA HIS A 411 9.81 -18.20 -16.68
C HIS A 411 9.08 -18.93 -17.81
N VAL A 412 7.79 -19.15 -17.64
CA VAL A 412 6.89 -19.74 -18.63
C VAL A 412 5.66 -18.86 -18.74
N ASP A 413 5.27 -18.55 -19.98
CA ASP A 413 4.15 -17.66 -20.25
C ASP A 413 3.41 -18.03 -21.54
N ASP A 414 2.19 -17.49 -21.71
CA ASP A 414 1.35 -17.61 -22.90
C ASP A 414 1.19 -19.05 -23.42
N ILE A 415 0.82 -19.96 -22.52
CA ILE A 415 0.63 -21.38 -22.86
C ILE A 415 -0.68 -21.54 -23.62
N LEU A 416 -0.57 -22.04 -24.84
CA LEU A 416 -1.67 -22.10 -25.79
C LEU A 416 -1.73 -23.48 -26.46
N ILE A 417 -2.91 -24.09 -26.48
CA ILE A 417 -3.19 -25.26 -27.33
C ILE A 417 -4.30 -24.88 -28.30
N THR A 418 -4.05 -25.10 -29.59
CA THR A 418 -4.97 -24.79 -30.68
C THR A 418 -5.13 -25.98 -31.62
N GLY A 419 -6.21 -26.03 -32.39
CA GLY A 419 -6.44 -27.05 -33.42
C GLY A 419 -7.50 -26.64 -34.43
N VAL A 420 -7.99 -27.59 -35.23
CA VAL A 420 -9.06 -27.43 -36.22
C VAL A 420 -10.15 -28.45 -35.91
N GLY A 421 -11.39 -27.99 -35.83
CA GLY A 421 -12.55 -28.83 -35.52
C GLY A 421 -13.46 -28.22 -34.46
N GLU A 422 -14.64 -28.80 -34.29
CA GLU A 422 -15.53 -28.43 -33.19
C GLU A 422 -15.05 -29.11 -31.91
N ILE A 423 -14.95 -28.35 -30.83
CA ILE A 423 -14.73 -28.93 -29.51
C ILE A 423 -16.03 -29.63 -29.08
N GLU A 424 -15.96 -30.94 -28.81
CA GLU A 424 -17.01 -31.61 -28.07
C GLU A 424 -16.98 -31.11 -26.62
N VAL A 425 -17.94 -30.27 -26.26
CA VAL A 425 -18.23 -29.97 -24.87
C VAL A 425 -18.67 -31.28 -24.22
N GLY A 426 -18.00 -31.69 -23.14
CA GLY A 426 -18.26 -32.95 -22.45
C GLY A 426 -19.68 -33.08 -21.91
N ASP A 427 -20.02 -34.25 -21.34
CA ASP A 427 -21.31 -34.47 -20.67
C ASP A 427 -21.59 -33.36 -19.62
N GLU A 428 -22.85 -32.93 -19.49
CA GLU A 428 -23.25 -31.95 -18.48
C GLU A 428 -23.04 -32.52 -17.07
N PHE A 429 -22.23 -31.85 -16.24
CA PHE A 429 -22.14 -32.15 -14.81
C PHE A 429 -21.75 -30.91 -14.02
N ILE A 430 -22.16 -30.85 -12.75
CA ILE A 430 -21.60 -29.94 -11.76
C ILE A 430 -21.39 -30.68 -10.45
N ASN A 431 -20.14 -30.71 -10.00
CA ASN A 431 -19.76 -31.26 -8.71
C ASN A 431 -19.24 -30.12 -7.85
N LEU A 432 -19.85 -29.96 -6.68
CA LEU A 432 -19.20 -29.28 -5.58
C LEU A 432 -18.78 -30.36 -4.61
N SER A 433 -17.48 -30.59 -4.52
CA SER A 433 -16.92 -31.58 -3.61
C SER A 433 -16.23 -30.88 -2.45
N THR A 434 -16.32 -31.53 -1.31
CA THR A 434 -15.62 -31.21 -0.08
C THR A 434 -15.05 -32.53 0.43
N GLU A 435 -13.90 -32.53 1.09
CA GLU A 435 -13.43 -33.76 1.74
C GLU A 435 -14.30 -34.15 2.96
N SER A 436 -15.21 -33.28 3.41
CA SER A 436 -16.20 -33.55 4.47
C SER A 436 -17.52 -32.76 4.31
N LEU A 437 -18.65 -33.39 4.70
CA LEU A 437 -20.05 -32.94 4.48
C LEU A 437 -20.46 -31.62 5.22
N PRO A 438 -21.63 -31.00 4.92
CA PRO A 438 -21.80 -29.54 4.80
C PRO A 438 -22.53 -28.84 5.97
N SER A 439 -21.99 -28.80 7.19
CA SER A 439 -22.63 -28.01 8.26
C SER A 439 -21.67 -27.03 8.92
N PHE A 440 -22.03 -25.74 8.90
CA PHE A 440 -21.33 -24.66 9.61
C PHE A 440 -21.83 -24.61 11.06
N ARG A 441 -21.17 -25.28 11.99
CA ARG A 441 -21.60 -25.20 13.40
C ARG A 441 -21.18 -23.85 14.01
N GLU A 442 -22.20 -23.12 14.44
CA GLU A 442 -22.19 -21.87 15.23
C GLU A 442 -21.50 -20.61 14.62
N VAL A 443 -22.30 -19.55 14.41
CA VAL A 443 -21.84 -18.25 13.85
C VAL A 443 -22.46 -17.11 14.67
N TYR A 444 -21.62 -16.19 15.17
CA TYR A 444 -22.08 -15.07 16.01
C TYR A 444 -22.31 -13.77 15.22
N ILE A 445 -23.13 -12.88 15.79
CA ILE A 445 -23.55 -11.59 15.24
C ILE A 445 -23.05 -10.51 16.19
N ALA A 446 -22.23 -9.58 15.69
CA ALA A 446 -21.76 -8.44 16.49
C ALA A 446 -22.96 -7.62 17.00
N HIS A 447 -22.91 -7.22 18.27
CA HIS A 447 -24.08 -6.69 19.00
C HIS A 447 -24.15 -5.17 19.14
N ASP A 448 -23.25 -4.42 18.51
CA ASP A 448 -23.41 -2.98 18.42
C ASP A 448 -23.35 -2.47 16.99
N SER A 449 -23.84 -1.25 16.82
CA SER A 449 -23.87 -0.55 15.54
C SER A 449 -22.51 -0.01 15.09
N GLU A 450 -21.43 -0.30 15.84
CA GLU A 450 -20.09 0.24 15.64
C GLU A 450 -19.06 -0.84 15.27
N HIS A 451 -19.35 -2.13 15.51
CA HIS A 451 -18.46 -3.25 15.18
C HIS A 451 -18.76 -3.89 13.83
N ILE A 452 -17.69 -4.15 13.07
CA ILE A 452 -17.73 -4.85 11.79
C ILE A 452 -18.16 -6.30 12.05
N PRO A 453 -19.17 -6.85 11.35
CA PRO A 453 -19.55 -8.25 11.51
C PRO A 453 -18.38 -9.16 11.13
N HIS A 454 -17.78 -9.84 12.11
CA HIS A 454 -16.84 -10.93 11.86
C HIS A 454 -17.63 -12.10 11.28
N GLY A 455 -17.47 -12.38 9.98
CA GLY A 455 -18.09 -13.57 9.37
C GLY A 455 -17.52 -14.87 9.98
N SER A 456 -18.17 -16.01 9.72
CA SER A 456 -17.71 -17.35 10.17
C SER A 456 -16.25 -17.65 9.80
N ASP A 457 -15.68 -18.74 10.30
CA ASP A 457 -14.44 -19.26 9.70
C ASP A 457 -14.67 -19.58 8.22
N VAL A 458 -13.59 -19.50 7.45
CA VAL A 458 -13.61 -19.73 6.01
C VAL A 458 -13.63 -21.22 5.74
N GLN A 459 -14.59 -21.67 4.95
CA GLN A 459 -14.65 -23.03 4.42
C GLN A 459 -14.18 -23.02 2.97
N PHE A 460 -13.59 -24.10 2.47
CA PHE A 460 -13.31 -24.23 1.05
C PHE A 460 -14.00 -25.44 0.42
N TYR A 461 -14.34 -25.30 -0.85
CA TYR A 461 -15.01 -26.29 -1.67
C TYR A 461 -14.27 -26.38 -2.99
N TYR A 462 -14.30 -27.55 -3.64
CA TYR A 462 -13.83 -27.69 -5.01
C TYR A 462 -15.03 -27.73 -5.95
N VAL A 463 -15.05 -26.81 -6.89
CA VAL A 463 -16.04 -26.75 -7.95
C VAL A 463 -15.44 -27.41 -9.18
N GLU A 464 -16.11 -28.44 -9.68
CA GLU A 464 -15.87 -29.04 -10.98
C GLU A 464 -17.14 -28.95 -11.79
N ALA A 465 -17.05 -28.59 -13.06
CA ALA A 465 -18.20 -28.57 -13.96
C ALA A 465 -17.79 -28.93 -15.38
N GLY A 466 -18.72 -29.49 -16.15
CA GLY A 466 -18.57 -29.76 -17.57
C GLY A 466 -19.88 -29.52 -18.30
N GLY A 467 -19.83 -29.34 -19.62
CA GLY A 467 -21.02 -29.02 -20.42
C GLY A 467 -21.34 -27.52 -20.51
N LEU A 468 -20.48 -26.63 -20.00
CA LEU A 468 -20.75 -25.19 -19.96
C LEU A 468 -20.61 -24.55 -21.35
N THR A 469 -21.53 -23.65 -21.66
CA THR A 469 -21.47 -22.82 -22.88
C THR A 469 -21.25 -21.34 -22.60
N GLU A 470 -21.30 -20.96 -21.33
CA GLU A 470 -21.10 -19.61 -20.78
C GLU A 470 -20.46 -19.74 -19.38
N ASP A 471 -20.04 -18.63 -18.78
CA ASP A 471 -19.46 -18.59 -17.43
C ASP A 471 -20.35 -19.27 -16.37
N LEU A 472 -19.72 -20.02 -15.47
CA LEU A 472 -20.40 -20.60 -14.32
C LEU A 472 -20.51 -19.56 -13.21
N GLN A 473 -21.70 -18.98 -13.06
CA GLN A 473 -22.00 -18.14 -11.90
C GLN A 473 -22.48 -18.99 -10.72
N ILE A 474 -21.70 -19.02 -9.65
CA ILE A 474 -22.05 -19.62 -8.36
C ILE A 474 -22.71 -18.53 -7.51
N ASN A 475 -23.81 -18.87 -6.84
CA ASN A 475 -24.58 -17.96 -6.00
C ASN A 475 -24.63 -18.50 -4.56
N ALA A 476 -24.24 -17.65 -3.62
CA ALA A 476 -24.29 -17.92 -2.20
C ALA A 476 -25.64 -17.47 -1.63
N GLY A 477 -26.44 -18.41 -1.11
CA GLY A 477 -27.66 -18.06 -0.39
C GLY A 477 -27.34 -17.33 0.91
N SER A 478 -28.04 -16.24 1.22
CA SER A 478 -27.85 -15.49 2.47
C SER A 478 -28.01 -16.40 3.71
N PRO A 479 -27.12 -16.32 4.72
CA PRO A 479 -26.08 -15.30 4.91
C PRO A 479 -24.70 -15.63 4.31
N LEU A 480 -24.57 -16.61 3.42
CA LEU A 480 -23.29 -16.98 2.84
C LEU A 480 -22.76 -15.91 1.89
N LYS A 481 -21.44 -15.79 1.86
CA LYS A 481 -20.64 -15.12 0.84
C LYS A 481 -19.56 -16.09 0.35
N ILE A 482 -19.08 -15.87 -0.86
CA ILE A 482 -18.15 -16.72 -1.60
C ILE A 482 -17.05 -15.88 -2.26
N SER A 483 -15.86 -16.46 -2.38
CA SER A 483 -14.67 -15.82 -2.94
C SER A 483 -13.73 -16.85 -3.58
N LEU A 484 -12.85 -16.41 -4.47
CA LEU A 484 -11.65 -17.18 -4.87
C LEU A 484 -10.47 -16.92 -3.93
N HIS A 485 -10.60 -15.94 -3.04
CA HIS A 485 -9.58 -15.53 -2.08
C HIS A 485 -10.03 -15.91 -0.67
N CYS A 486 -9.13 -16.48 0.11
CA CYS A 486 -9.47 -16.97 1.44
C CYS A 486 -9.77 -15.84 2.44
N THR A 487 -9.12 -14.69 2.31
CA THR A 487 -9.14 -13.62 3.31
C THR A 487 -10.06 -12.46 2.93
N ASP A 488 -10.29 -12.22 1.64
CA ASP A 488 -10.98 -11.05 1.12
C ASP A 488 -11.92 -11.39 -0.06
N HIS A 489 -12.49 -10.36 -0.70
CA HIS A 489 -13.36 -10.45 -1.88
C HIS A 489 -14.60 -11.35 -1.73
N PHE A 490 -15.06 -11.60 -0.51
CA PHE A 490 -16.29 -12.34 -0.25
C PHE A 490 -17.53 -11.57 -0.76
N GLY A 491 -18.13 -12.09 -1.84
CA GLY A 491 -19.35 -11.58 -2.46
C GLY A 491 -20.52 -12.57 -2.35
N THR A 492 -21.70 -12.19 -2.81
CA THR A 492 -22.86 -13.11 -2.88
C THR A 492 -22.85 -13.98 -4.14
N THR A 493 -21.99 -13.66 -5.09
CA THR A 493 -21.86 -14.33 -6.39
C THR A 493 -20.39 -14.46 -6.76
N LEU A 494 -20.02 -15.56 -7.41
CA LEU A 494 -18.69 -15.81 -7.96
C LEU A 494 -18.83 -16.33 -9.39
N ASN A 495 -18.15 -15.71 -10.35
CA ASN A 495 -18.13 -16.17 -11.74
C ASN A 495 -16.85 -16.98 -11.98
N LEU A 496 -16.98 -18.17 -12.55
CA LEU A 496 -15.87 -18.99 -12.98
C LEU A 496 -15.96 -19.20 -14.50
N ASN A 497 -14.88 -18.82 -15.20
CA ASN A 497 -14.83 -18.93 -16.65
C ASN A 497 -14.45 -20.37 -17.04
N PRO A 498 -15.28 -21.09 -17.82
CA PRO A 498 -14.92 -22.42 -18.28
C PRO A 498 -13.77 -22.37 -19.28
N SER A 499 -13.05 -23.48 -19.40
CA SER A 499 -12.17 -23.69 -20.54
C SER A 499 -12.98 -23.63 -21.85
N PRO A 500 -12.33 -23.47 -23.01
CA PRO A 500 -13.00 -23.58 -24.31
C PRO A 500 -13.77 -24.91 -24.52
N GLN A 501 -13.48 -25.94 -23.72
CA GLN A 501 -14.18 -27.22 -23.68
C GLN A 501 -15.38 -27.25 -22.74
N GLY A 502 -15.79 -26.10 -22.21
CA GLY A 502 -16.92 -25.97 -21.29
C GLY A 502 -16.68 -26.61 -19.93
N ASN A 503 -15.42 -26.78 -19.54
CA ASN A 503 -15.04 -27.43 -18.30
C ASN A 503 -14.49 -26.41 -17.29
N ILE A 504 -15.00 -26.47 -16.07
CA ILE A 504 -14.36 -25.95 -14.87
C ILE A 504 -13.65 -27.13 -14.21
N SER A 505 -12.34 -27.12 -14.26
CA SER A 505 -11.50 -28.04 -13.51
C SER A 505 -11.62 -27.76 -12.00
N SER A 506 -11.20 -28.69 -11.14
CA SER A 506 -11.33 -28.64 -9.66
C SER A 506 -10.87 -27.31 -9.05
N THR A 507 -11.77 -26.33 -9.01
CA THR A 507 -11.48 -24.94 -8.65
C THR A 507 -11.83 -24.76 -7.20
N ARG A 508 -10.83 -24.43 -6.39
CA ARG A 508 -11.03 -24.15 -4.98
C ARG A 508 -11.75 -22.80 -4.82
N ILE A 509 -12.89 -22.81 -4.13
CA ILE A 509 -13.64 -21.61 -3.74
C ILE A 509 -13.72 -21.54 -2.22
N TYR A 510 -13.78 -20.34 -1.68
CA TYR A 510 -13.90 -20.07 -0.26
C TYR A 510 -15.32 -19.57 0.05
N VAL A 511 -15.91 -20.03 1.15
CA VAL A 511 -17.28 -19.73 1.58
C VAL A 511 -17.27 -19.30 3.04
N ARG A 512 -17.97 -18.20 3.35
CA ARG A 512 -18.04 -17.61 4.68
C ARG A 512 -19.46 -17.14 4.98
N ALA A 513 -19.97 -17.31 6.20
CA ALA A 513 -21.31 -16.86 6.60
C ALA A 513 -21.24 -15.51 7.33
N PHE A 514 -22.17 -14.59 7.02
CA PHE A 514 -22.31 -13.28 7.67
C PHE A 514 -23.76 -13.10 8.17
N PRO A 515 -24.19 -13.80 9.22
CA PRO A 515 -25.56 -13.72 9.71
C PRO A 515 -25.89 -12.31 10.23
N GLU A 516 -27.11 -11.84 9.95
CA GLU A 516 -27.61 -10.53 10.39
C GLU A 516 -28.62 -10.64 11.55
N ALA A 517 -29.10 -11.84 11.87
CA ALA A 517 -30.08 -12.08 12.94
C ALA A 517 -29.99 -13.49 13.56
N GLU A 518 -30.32 -13.59 14.85
CA GLU A 518 -30.34 -14.85 15.61
C GLU A 518 -31.39 -15.84 15.06
N ALA A 519 -30.97 -16.78 14.22
CA ALA A 519 -31.79 -17.88 13.75
C ALA A 519 -30.94 -19.03 13.21
N ALA A 520 -31.46 -20.25 13.28
CA ALA A 520 -30.93 -21.33 12.47
C ALA A 520 -31.10 -20.97 10.98
N PHE A 521 -30.01 -20.98 10.23
CA PHE A 521 -30.01 -20.73 8.78
C PHE A 521 -29.73 -22.03 8.02
N ASN A 522 -30.33 -22.15 6.82
CA ASN A 522 -30.09 -23.25 5.89
C ASN A 522 -29.93 -22.74 4.43
N PRO A 523 -28.96 -21.85 4.16
CA PRO A 523 -28.69 -21.33 2.84
C PRO A 523 -28.20 -22.42 1.90
N GLN A 524 -28.42 -22.17 0.62
CA GLN A 524 -27.99 -23.04 -0.46
C GLN A 524 -26.91 -22.33 -1.25
N ILE A 525 -25.81 -23.03 -1.56
CA ILE A 525 -24.94 -22.64 -2.67
C ILE A 525 -25.57 -23.20 -3.93
N THR A 526 -25.85 -22.32 -4.88
CA THR A 526 -26.51 -22.64 -6.15
C THR A 526 -25.67 -22.13 -7.31
N HIS A 527 -26.09 -22.38 -8.54
CA HIS A 527 -25.47 -21.78 -9.73
C HIS A 527 -26.54 -21.31 -10.73
N THR A 528 -26.14 -20.39 -11.59
CA THR A 528 -26.93 -19.90 -12.72
C THR A 528 -26.04 -19.96 -13.95
N SER A 529 -26.07 -21.08 -14.67
CA SER A 529 -25.30 -21.25 -15.92
C SER A 529 -26.15 -21.93 -17.00
N THR A 530 -25.87 -21.54 -18.25
CA THR A 530 -26.53 -22.08 -19.44
C THR A 530 -25.74 -23.31 -19.91
N GLY A 531 -26.36 -24.50 -19.86
CA GLY A 531 -25.73 -25.78 -20.25
C GLY A 531 -25.59 -26.82 -19.14
N ILE A 532 -26.00 -26.52 -17.89
CA ILE A 532 -26.04 -27.51 -16.81
C ILE A 532 -27.47 -27.61 -16.26
N THR A 533 -28.07 -28.78 -16.39
CA THR A 533 -29.43 -29.06 -15.88
C THR A 533 -29.47 -29.63 -14.46
N GLU A 534 -28.33 -30.10 -13.95
CA GLU A 534 -28.17 -30.52 -12.56
C GLU A 534 -28.23 -29.33 -11.61
N THR A 535 -28.84 -29.48 -10.43
CA THR A 535 -28.91 -28.39 -9.46
C THR A 535 -27.85 -28.60 -8.38
N LEU A 536 -26.90 -27.68 -8.29
CA LEU A 536 -26.03 -27.60 -7.14
C LEU A 536 -26.84 -27.11 -5.92
N ILE A 537 -27.02 -27.98 -4.92
CA ILE A 537 -27.75 -27.69 -3.68
C ILE A 537 -26.95 -28.31 -2.53
N THR A 538 -26.11 -27.51 -1.87
CA THR A 538 -25.56 -27.88 -0.55
C THR A 538 -26.20 -27.02 0.53
N SER A 539 -26.71 -27.68 1.56
CA SER A 539 -27.50 -27.09 2.63
C SER A 539 -26.62 -26.90 3.86
N VAL A 540 -26.39 -25.66 4.26
CA VAL A 540 -25.49 -25.30 5.37
C VAL A 540 -26.29 -25.02 6.64
N GLU A 541 -26.18 -25.83 7.69
CA GLU A 541 -26.87 -25.60 8.97
C GLU A 541 -25.98 -24.86 9.97
N GLY A 542 -26.51 -23.91 10.77
CA GLY A 542 -25.82 -23.20 11.87
C GLY A 542 -26.73 -22.71 13.02
N ILE A 543 -26.16 -22.31 14.16
CA ILE A 543 -26.83 -21.82 15.40
C ILE A 543 -26.10 -20.55 15.92
N SER A 544 -26.74 -19.68 16.72
CA SER A 544 -26.08 -18.53 17.38
C SER A 544 -26.28 -18.62 18.90
N SER A 545 -25.27 -18.25 19.69
CA SER A 545 -25.17 -18.37 21.16
C SER A 545 -24.68 -17.05 21.76
N GLN A 546 -25.14 -16.64 22.95
CA GLN A 546 -24.86 -15.31 23.54
C GLN A 546 -24.16 -15.37 24.90
N ILE A 547 -23.36 -14.33 25.18
CA ILE A 547 -22.90 -13.97 26.53
C ILE A 547 -24.13 -13.86 27.44
N PRO A 548 -24.12 -14.45 28.65
CA PRO A 548 -25.25 -14.33 29.57
C PRO A 548 -25.64 -12.86 29.81
N PRO A 549 -26.93 -12.49 29.74
CA PRO A 549 -27.33 -11.09 29.90
C PRO A 549 -26.80 -10.46 31.19
N GLY A 550 -26.06 -9.36 31.06
CA GLY A 550 -25.47 -8.63 32.18
C GLY A 550 -24.22 -9.27 32.78
N TYR A 551 -23.62 -10.29 32.14
CA TYR A 551 -22.42 -10.99 32.66
C TYR A 551 -21.25 -10.05 32.97
N TYR A 552 -20.99 -9.07 32.10
CA TYR A 552 -19.93 -8.06 32.28
C TYR A 552 -20.41 -6.73 32.87
N SER A 553 -21.66 -6.63 33.35
CA SER A 553 -22.27 -5.36 33.78
C SER A 553 -21.56 -4.60 34.92
N THR A 554 -20.62 -5.25 35.62
CA THR A 554 -19.82 -4.65 36.69
C THR A 554 -18.38 -4.32 36.29
N ALA A 555 -18.00 -4.56 35.04
CA ALA A 555 -16.70 -4.22 34.47
C ALA A 555 -16.82 -2.88 33.71
N THR A 556 -16.57 -1.77 34.40
CA THR A 556 -16.77 -0.40 33.89
C THR A 556 -15.56 0.51 34.08
N GLY A 557 -14.47 0.01 34.68
CA GLY A 557 -13.23 0.75 34.87
C GLY A 557 -12.27 0.61 33.69
N GLU A 558 -11.03 1.04 33.89
CA GLU A 558 -9.89 0.87 32.97
C GLU A 558 -8.66 0.39 33.78
N GLY A 559 -7.58 -0.03 33.11
CA GLY A 559 -6.32 -0.43 33.75
C GLY A 559 -6.47 -1.48 34.87
N GLU A 560 -5.81 -1.27 36.00
CA GLU A 560 -5.87 -2.16 37.17
C GLU A 560 -7.31 -2.36 37.69
N GLU A 561 -8.14 -1.30 37.65
CA GLU A 561 -9.51 -1.37 38.15
C GLU A 561 -10.35 -2.31 37.29
N LEU A 562 -10.24 -2.23 35.96
CA LEU A 562 -10.93 -3.10 35.03
C LEU A 562 -10.51 -4.56 35.20
N MET A 563 -9.19 -4.82 35.26
CA MET A 563 -8.65 -6.16 35.49
C MET A 563 -9.18 -6.77 36.80
N LEU A 564 -9.24 -5.98 37.88
CA LEU A 564 -9.78 -6.42 39.17
C LEU A 564 -11.29 -6.70 39.12
N GLN A 565 -12.05 -5.90 38.36
CA GLN A 565 -13.49 -6.11 38.16
C GLN A 565 -13.75 -7.40 37.36
N LEU A 566 -13.02 -7.63 36.26
CA LEU A 566 -13.07 -8.86 35.48
C LEU A 566 -12.65 -10.07 36.30
N HIS A 567 -11.57 -9.98 37.08
CA HIS A 567 -11.16 -11.02 38.03
C HIS A 567 -12.33 -11.42 38.93
N ARG A 568 -13.06 -10.46 39.53
CA ARG A 568 -14.21 -10.77 40.41
C ARG A 568 -15.35 -11.49 39.71
N ILE A 569 -15.55 -11.26 38.41
CA ILE A 569 -16.56 -11.92 37.58
C ILE A 569 -16.13 -13.35 37.29
N ILE A 570 -14.92 -13.54 36.76
CA ILE A 570 -14.49 -14.83 36.21
C ILE A 570 -13.82 -15.74 37.25
N ARG A 571 -13.54 -15.25 38.47
CA ARG A 571 -12.81 -16.01 39.49
C ARG A 571 -13.49 -17.25 40.06
N GLY A 572 -14.76 -17.49 39.72
CA GLY A 572 -15.48 -18.68 40.15
C GLY A 572 -15.70 -19.59 38.96
N HIS A 573 -15.16 -20.80 38.99
CA HIS A 573 -15.42 -21.80 37.96
C HIS A 573 -15.55 -23.21 38.55
N THR A 574 -16.30 -24.05 37.84
CA THR A 574 -16.45 -25.47 38.08
C THR A 574 -15.18 -26.18 37.60
N ARG A 575 -14.62 -27.03 38.45
CA ARG A 575 -13.43 -27.81 38.16
C ARG A 575 -13.81 -29.15 37.55
N PRO A 576 -13.61 -29.39 36.24
CA PRO A 576 -13.82 -30.72 35.66
C PRO A 576 -12.78 -31.72 36.19
N ALA A 577 -13.05 -33.04 36.07
CA ALA A 577 -11.99 -34.00 36.34
C ALA A 577 -10.96 -33.98 35.19
N TYR A 578 -9.68 -34.16 35.51
CA TYR A 578 -8.63 -34.09 34.50
C TYR A 578 -8.80 -35.09 33.34
N ASN A 579 -9.42 -36.25 33.61
CA ASN A 579 -9.71 -37.25 32.59
C ASN A 579 -10.91 -36.89 31.70
N ASP A 580 -11.82 -36.03 32.17
CA ASP A 580 -13.02 -35.63 31.42
C ASP A 580 -12.66 -34.63 30.31
N ILE A 581 -11.48 -34.02 30.36
CA ILE A 581 -10.98 -33.07 29.35
C ILE A 581 -10.99 -33.69 27.94
N TRP A 582 -10.72 -34.99 27.80
CA TRP A 582 -10.79 -35.67 26.51
C TRP A 582 -12.19 -35.64 25.90
N GLU A 583 -13.22 -35.79 26.73
CA GLU A 583 -14.61 -35.68 26.29
C GLU A 583 -14.94 -34.21 25.99
N HIS A 584 -14.43 -33.26 26.78
CA HIS A 584 -14.64 -31.84 26.55
C HIS A 584 -14.06 -31.33 25.23
N PHE A 585 -12.91 -31.85 24.76
CA PHE A 585 -12.38 -31.48 23.44
C PHE A 585 -13.33 -31.78 22.28
N THR A 586 -14.21 -32.77 22.42
CA THR A 586 -15.25 -33.03 21.40
C THR A 586 -16.31 -31.92 21.32
N LEU A 587 -16.38 -31.07 22.35
CA LEU A 587 -17.24 -29.90 22.42
C LEU A 587 -16.48 -28.60 22.13
N THR A 588 -15.25 -28.48 22.63
CA THR A 588 -14.48 -27.23 22.64
C THR A 588 -13.53 -27.07 21.45
N ASP A 589 -13.02 -28.17 20.88
CA ASP A 589 -11.92 -28.15 19.92
C ASP A 589 -12.14 -29.19 18.80
N SER A 590 -13.40 -29.28 18.31
CA SER A 590 -13.79 -30.14 17.19
C SER A 590 -13.94 -29.35 15.91
N LYS A 591 -13.22 -29.75 14.87
CA LYS A 591 -13.45 -29.31 13.49
C LYS A 591 -14.80 -29.78 12.99
N PHE A 592 -15.27 -29.14 11.91
CA PHE A 592 -16.53 -29.50 11.23
C PHE A 592 -16.51 -30.91 10.63
N ASN A 593 -15.34 -31.39 10.19
CA ASN A 593 -15.15 -32.76 9.70
C ASN A 593 -15.15 -33.82 10.83
N GLY A 594 -15.36 -33.41 12.09
CA GLY A 594 -15.35 -34.28 13.26
C GLY A 594 -13.94 -34.69 13.71
N LYS A 595 -12.89 -34.10 13.13
CA LYS A 595 -11.50 -34.26 13.57
C LYS A 595 -11.16 -33.26 14.69
N VAL A 596 -10.06 -33.52 15.37
CA VAL A 596 -9.51 -32.64 16.40
C VAL A 596 -9.00 -31.36 15.74
N TRP A 597 -9.30 -30.22 16.36
CA TRP A 597 -8.69 -28.94 16.03
C TRP A 597 -7.40 -28.78 16.83
N ASP A 598 -6.28 -29.16 16.23
CA ASP A 598 -4.98 -29.15 16.86
C ASP A 598 -4.36 -27.76 16.82
N ILE A 599 -4.02 -27.20 17.99
CA ILE A 599 -3.54 -25.82 18.08
C ILE A 599 -2.16 -25.61 17.43
N PHE A 600 -1.41 -26.68 17.11
CA PHE A 600 -0.09 -26.55 16.50
C PHE A 600 0.00 -27.10 15.08
N SER A 601 -0.92 -27.94 14.61
CA SER A 601 -0.84 -28.45 13.24
C SER A 601 -1.87 -27.88 12.28
N ASP A 602 -2.94 -27.25 12.77
CA ASP A 602 -3.91 -26.62 11.89
C ASP A 602 -3.42 -25.31 11.30
N VAL A 603 -3.73 -25.06 10.03
CA VAL A 603 -3.33 -23.84 9.30
C VAL A 603 -4.58 -23.25 8.65
N ARG A 604 -4.79 -21.94 8.78
CA ARG A 604 -5.91 -21.25 8.14
C ARG A 604 -5.69 -21.28 6.63
N CYS A 605 -6.76 -21.48 5.86
CA CYS A 605 -6.74 -21.48 4.39
C CYS A 605 -5.98 -22.64 3.70
N GLU A 606 -5.36 -23.55 4.45
CA GLU A 606 -4.57 -24.67 3.92
C GLU A 606 -5.03 -26.01 4.50
N GLU A 607 -4.64 -27.10 3.84
CA GLU A 607 -4.81 -28.43 4.41
C GLU A 607 -3.72 -28.67 5.46
N PRO A 608 -4.07 -29.08 6.69
CA PRO A 608 -3.07 -29.35 7.70
C PRO A 608 -2.19 -30.54 7.28
N PRO A 609 -0.91 -30.58 7.68
CA PRO A 609 0.01 -31.67 7.34
C PRO A 609 -0.47 -33.05 7.84
N TYR A 610 -1.32 -33.07 8.87
CA TYR A 610 -1.96 -34.26 9.44
C TYR A 610 -3.21 -33.89 10.25
N GLU A 611 -4.09 -34.86 10.48
CA GLU A 611 -5.32 -34.69 11.27
C GLU A 611 -5.53 -35.85 12.26
N TYR A 612 -6.24 -35.55 13.35
CA TYR A 612 -6.49 -36.51 14.43
C TYR A 612 -7.98 -36.83 14.60
N THR A 613 -8.28 -38.06 14.97
CA THR A 613 -9.62 -38.54 15.29
C THR A 613 -9.77 -38.65 16.81
N PHE A 614 -10.83 -38.03 17.34
CA PHE A 614 -11.14 -38.10 18.77
C PHE A 614 -11.16 -39.55 19.28
N PHE A 615 -10.59 -39.78 20.45
CA PHE A 615 -10.51 -41.07 21.14
C PHE A 615 -9.67 -42.17 20.45
N GLU A 616 -9.44 -42.09 19.14
CA GLU A 616 -8.59 -43.02 18.40
C GLU A 616 -7.12 -42.60 18.46
N ASP A 617 -6.85 -41.32 18.18
CA ASP A 617 -5.49 -40.77 18.08
C ASP A 617 -5.07 -40.00 19.34
N GLN A 618 -5.79 -40.16 20.45
CA GLN A 618 -5.47 -39.50 21.71
C GLN A 618 -4.32 -40.20 22.44
N GLN A 619 -3.46 -39.43 23.10
CA GLN A 619 -2.36 -39.99 23.90
C GLN A 619 -2.90 -40.81 25.10
N GLY A 620 -2.78 -42.14 25.00
CA GLY A 620 -2.99 -43.09 26.10
C GLY A 620 -1.68 -43.67 26.66
N ASP A 621 -1.71 -44.93 27.09
CA ASP A 621 -0.51 -45.72 27.46
C ASP A 621 0.31 -46.20 26.24
N LEU A 622 -0.04 -45.75 25.03
CA LEU A 622 0.59 -46.16 23.78
C LEU A 622 1.96 -45.47 23.63
N GLU A 623 3.02 -46.24 23.36
CA GLU A 623 4.31 -45.70 22.93
C GLU A 623 4.14 -45.12 21.51
N ALA A 624 3.90 -43.81 21.43
CA ALA A 624 3.94 -43.08 20.16
C ALA A 624 5.40 -42.68 19.84
N PRO A 625 5.81 -42.73 18.56
CA PRO A 625 7.12 -42.27 18.15
C PRO A 625 7.30 -40.76 18.42
N ASN A 626 8.55 -40.33 18.43
CA ASN A 626 8.95 -38.94 18.63
C ASN A 626 8.93 -38.18 17.29
N GLU A 627 7.76 -38.20 16.65
CA GLU A 627 7.51 -37.69 15.31
C GLU A 627 6.10 -37.04 15.31
N GLU A 628 5.90 -36.03 14.44
CA GLU A 628 4.62 -35.34 14.27
C GLU A 628 3.57 -36.24 13.58
N GLY A 629 2.29 -35.96 13.79
CA GLY A 629 1.17 -36.61 13.08
C GLY A 629 0.76 -37.98 13.62
N HIS A 630 1.16 -38.33 14.84
CA HIS A 630 0.91 -39.65 15.41
C HIS A 630 -0.20 -39.69 16.45
N VAL A 631 -0.11 -38.84 17.47
CA VAL A 631 -1.12 -38.72 18.52
C VAL A 631 -1.16 -37.29 19.02
N TYR A 632 -2.33 -36.82 19.42
CA TYR A 632 -2.49 -35.55 20.11
C TYR A 632 -2.54 -35.75 21.63
N ASN A 633 -2.12 -34.73 22.38
CA ASN A 633 -2.18 -34.69 23.84
C ASN A 633 -2.78 -33.39 24.36
N ARG A 634 -2.87 -33.26 25.70
CA ARG A 634 -3.36 -32.06 26.37
C ARG A 634 -2.19 -31.11 26.56
N GLU A 635 -2.19 -30.02 25.82
CA GLU A 635 -1.26 -28.93 25.98
C GLU A 635 -1.74 -27.98 27.08
N HIS A 636 -0.89 -27.74 28.07
CA HIS A 636 -1.11 -26.70 29.08
C HIS A 636 -0.39 -25.45 28.60
N SER A 637 -1.09 -24.58 27.85
CA SER A 637 -0.50 -23.38 27.26
C SER A 637 0.05 -22.42 28.32
N TRP A 638 -0.48 -22.43 29.54
CA TRP A 638 0.26 -22.01 30.74
C TRP A 638 0.90 -23.27 31.35
N PRO A 639 2.25 -23.46 31.31
CA PRO A 639 2.88 -24.70 31.77
C PRO A 639 2.72 -24.96 33.27
N ARG A 640 2.37 -26.20 33.65
CA ARG A 640 2.24 -26.63 35.06
C ARG A 640 3.42 -26.29 35.95
N SER A 641 4.63 -26.24 35.39
CA SER A 641 5.84 -25.86 36.13
C SER A 641 5.86 -24.41 36.61
N TRP A 642 5.02 -23.54 36.04
CA TRP A 642 5.04 -22.09 36.31
C TRP A 642 4.28 -21.68 37.58
N TRP A 643 3.41 -22.54 38.13
CA TRP A 643 2.71 -22.28 39.41
C TRP A 643 2.96 -23.35 40.48
N GLY A 644 3.92 -24.25 40.25
CA GLY A 644 4.29 -25.30 41.19
C GLY A 644 3.56 -26.64 41.05
N GLY A 645 2.64 -26.77 40.08
CA GLY A 645 2.07 -28.01 39.56
C GLY A 645 1.57 -29.03 40.60
N GLY A 646 0.29 -28.90 41.02
CA GLY A 646 -0.32 -29.82 41.98
C GLY A 646 -1.53 -30.57 41.42
N VAL A 647 -1.64 -31.88 41.67
CA VAL A 647 -2.91 -32.64 41.50
C VAL A 647 -3.85 -32.49 42.71
N SER A 648 -3.72 -31.37 43.44
CA SER A 648 -4.50 -31.12 44.66
C SER A 648 -5.99 -30.96 44.31
N PRO A 649 -6.92 -31.42 45.15
CA PRO A 649 -8.35 -31.14 44.99
C PRO A 649 -8.72 -29.64 44.97
N THR A 650 -7.77 -28.76 45.32
CA THR A 650 -7.92 -27.30 45.33
C THR A 650 -7.19 -26.60 44.17
N ASP A 651 -6.44 -27.33 43.34
CA ASP A 651 -5.77 -26.76 42.16
C ASP A 651 -6.78 -26.71 41.02
N THR A 652 -7.33 -25.52 40.77
CA THR A 652 -8.33 -25.29 39.74
C THR A 652 -7.72 -24.95 38.38
N MET A 653 -6.42 -24.63 38.35
CA MET A 653 -5.66 -24.29 37.14
C MET A 653 -5.36 -25.55 36.32
N ASP A 654 -5.04 -26.66 37.01
CA ASP A 654 -4.65 -27.92 36.37
C ASP A 654 -5.68 -28.47 35.36
N THR A 655 -6.94 -28.06 35.50
CA THR A 655 -8.08 -28.49 34.68
C THR A 655 -8.85 -27.31 34.07
N ASP A 656 -8.26 -26.10 34.04
CA ASP A 656 -8.88 -24.93 33.42
C ASP A 656 -8.73 -25.02 31.90
N ILE A 657 -9.80 -25.38 31.23
CA ILE A 657 -9.87 -25.64 29.79
C ILE A 657 -9.46 -24.41 28.98
N TYR A 658 -9.62 -23.17 29.49
CA TYR A 658 -9.20 -21.98 28.74
C TYR A 658 -7.73 -21.99 28.32
N HIS A 659 -6.84 -22.62 29.09
CA HIS A 659 -5.43 -22.80 28.72
C HIS A 659 -5.06 -24.24 28.32
N ILE A 660 -6.04 -25.16 28.23
CA ILE A 660 -5.79 -26.55 27.84
C ILE A 660 -6.29 -26.80 26.42
N TYR A 661 -5.37 -27.05 25.50
CA TYR A 661 -5.68 -27.29 24.09
C TYR A 661 -5.33 -28.74 23.70
N PRO A 662 -6.03 -29.36 22.73
CA PRO A 662 -5.48 -30.51 22.05
C PRO A 662 -4.33 -30.06 21.14
N ALA A 663 -3.22 -30.79 21.20
CA ALA A 663 -1.99 -30.44 20.50
C ALA A 663 -1.22 -31.68 20.07
N ASP A 664 -0.49 -31.60 18.97
CA ASP A 664 0.39 -32.67 18.53
C ASP A 664 1.38 -32.98 19.67
N ARG A 665 1.48 -34.26 20.05
CA ARG A 665 2.30 -34.67 21.19
C ARG A 665 3.76 -34.26 21.01
N TRP A 666 4.31 -34.42 19.81
CA TRP A 666 5.70 -34.12 19.53
C TRP A 666 5.96 -32.62 19.49
N VAL A 667 5.07 -31.84 18.87
CA VAL A 667 5.17 -30.37 18.85
C VAL A 667 5.03 -29.82 20.28
N ASN A 668 4.08 -30.33 21.07
CA ASN A 668 3.97 -30.01 22.49
C ASN A 668 5.27 -30.37 23.27
N MET A 669 5.89 -31.53 22.99
CA MET A 669 7.20 -31.85 23.58
C MET A 669 8.31 -30.87 23.17
N GLN A 670 8.27 -30.32 21.95
CA GLN A 670 9.22 -29.29 21.53
C GLN A 670 8.95 -27.96 22.23
N ARG A 671 7.67 -27.60 22.40
CA ARG A 671 7.21 -26.42 23.15
C ARG A 671 7.69 -26.46 24.60
N SER A 672 7.66 -27.63 25.24
CA SER A 672 8.16 -27.83 26.62
C SER A 672 7.47 -26.87 27.61
N ASN A 673 8.22 -26.09 28.37
CA ASN A 673 7.75 -25.05 29.27
C ASN A 673 8.27 -23.66 28.87
N PHE A 674 8.67 -23.50 27.62
CA PHE A 674 9.18 -22.24 27.11
C PHE A 674 8.06 -21.20 27.01
N PRO A 675 8.35 -19.92 27.29
CA PRO A 675 7.41 -18.85 27.00
C PRO A 675 7.12 -18.77 25.50
N PHE A 676 5.92 -18.31 25.15
CA PHE A 676 5.67 -17.89 23.78
C PHE A 676 6.51 -16.65 23.46
N GLY A 677 7.04 -16.55 22.24
CA GLY A 677 7.88 -15.43 21.80
C GLY A 677 8.25 -15.54 20.32
N GLU A 678 8.79 -14.47 19.75
CA GLU A 678 9.20 -14.44 18.34
C GLU A 678 10.59 -15.06 18.14
N VAL A 679 10.78 -15.82 17.06
CA VAL A 679 11.99 -16.58 16.77
C VAL A 679 12.44 -16.34 15.33
N SER A 680 13.40 -15.43 15.15
CA SER A 680 14.00 -15.18 13.82
C SER A 680 15.00 -16.26 13.38
N SER A 681 15.65 -16.95 14.33
CA SER A 681 16.64 -18.00 14.07
C SER A 681 16.24 -19.31 14.75
N PRO A 682 15.37 -20.11 14.12
CA PRO A 682 14.84 -21.33 14.73
C PRO A 682 15.90 -22.42 14.84
N THR A 683 15.90 -23.10 15.99
CA THR A 683 16.65 -24.34 16.22
C THR A 683 15.83 -25.58 15.84
N TRP A 684 14.52 -25.41 15.66
CA TRP A 684 13.57 -26.43 15.21
C TRP A 684 12.33 -25.73 14.64
N VAL A 685 11.74 -26.34 13.61
CA VAL A 685 10.51 -25.89 12.94
C VAL A 685 9.59 -27.11 12.74
N SER A 686 8.32 -26.99 13.09
CA SER A 686 7.30 -28.02 12.86
C SER A 686 6.87 -28.11 11.39
N GLN A 687 6.12 -29.15 11.00
CA GLN A 687 5.57 -29.23 9.64
C GLN A 687 4.59 -28.10 9.30
N ALA A 688 3.85 -27.61 10.29
CA ALA A 688 2.91 -26.50 10.13
C ALA A 688 3.57 -25.12 10.24
N GLY A 689 4.85 -25.03 10.61
CA GLY A 689 5.59 -23.76 10.65
C GLY A 689 5.88 -23.16 12.02
N ASN A 690 5.36 -23.72 13.12
CA ASN A 690 5.74 -23.31 14.49
C ASN A 690 7.25 -23.42 14.69
N LYS A 691 7.82 -22.50 15.47
CA LYS A 691 9.28 -22.39 15.65
C LYS A 691 9.67 -22.53 17.11
N ARG A 692 10.85 -23.10 17.35
CA ARG A 692 11.54 -23.04 18.64
C ARG A 692 12.95 -22.51 18.47
N GLY A 693 13.31 -21.49 19.21
CA GLY A 693 14.65 -20.91 19.20
C GLY A 693 14.79 -19.88 20.31
N ASN A 694 15.79 -19.00 20.20
CA ASN A 694 15.89 -17.89 21.14
C ASN A 694 14.88 -16.81 20.78
N ASN A 695 14.27 -16.21 21.81
CA ASN A 695 13.40 -15.06 21.64
C ASN A 695 14.17 -13.90 21.01
N THR A 696 13.52 -13.24 20.06
CA THR A 696 14.03 -12.03 19.39
C THR A 696 13.14 -10.82 19.58
N TYR A 697 12.00 -10.97 20.27
CA TYR A 697 11.11 -9.85 20.58
C TYR A 697 11.61 -9.03 21.77
N GLY A 698 11.56 -7.70 21.66
CA GLY A 698 11.77 -6.76 22.78
C GLY A 698 13.18 -6.69 23.39
N ASN A 699 14.16 -7.50 22.95
CA ASN A 699 15.55 -7.55 23.44
C ASN A 699 15.78 -7.77 24.96
N VAL A 700 14.73 -7.84 25.79
CA VAL A 700 14.81 -8.04 27.24
C VAL A 700 15.06 -9.52 27.60
N TYR A 701 14.37 -10.44 26.93
CA TYR A 701 14.55 -11.88 27.10
C TYR A 701 15.18 -12.51 25.86
N SER A 702 16.31 -13.21 26.02
CA SER A 702 17.04 -13.87 24.92
C SER A 702 17.14 -15.39 25.10
N GLY A 703 16.35 -15.94 26.04
CA GLY A 703 16.26 -17.38 26.29
C GLY A 703 15.39 -18.10 25.24
N PHE A 704 15.23 -19.41 25.42
CA PHE A 704 14.39 -20.21 24.52
C PHE A 704 12.92 -19.79 24.59
N ALA A 705 12.33 -19.52 23.43
CA ALA A 705 10.91 -19.30 23.23
C ALA A 705 10.35 -20.27 22.18
N PHE A 706 9.02 -20.40 22.20
CA PHE A 706 8.25 -21.09 21.19
C PHE A 706 7.37 -20.07 20.45
N GLU A 707 7.44 -20.03 19.13
CA GLU A 707 6.61 -19.18 18.29
C GLU A 707 5.53 -20.06 17.66
N PRO A 708 4.25 -19.91 18.01
CA PRO A 708 3.16 -20.54 17.27
C PRO A 708 3.03 -19.89 15.89
N ILE A 709 2.37 -20.57 14.95
CA ILE A 709 2.02 -19.95 13.66
C ILE A 709 1.12 -18.72 13.86
N ASP A 710 1.15 -17.80 12.91
CA ASP A 710 0.45 -16.51 13.02
C ASP A 710 -1.05 -16.67 13.25
N ASP A 711 -1.68 -17.72 12.70
CA ASP A 711 -3.12 -18.01 12.82
C ASP A 711 -3.64 -18.31 14.23
N PHE A 712 -2.73 -18.51 15.21
CA PHE A 712 -3.08 -18.80 16.60
C PHE A 712 -2.36 -17.89 17.61
N LYS A 713 -1.61 -16.88 17.14
CA LYS A 713 -0.90 -15.94 18.02
C LYS A 713 -1.89 -15.19 18.91
N GLY A 714 -3.04 -14.79 18.36
CA GLY A 714 -4.12 -14.11 19.08
C GLY A 714 -4.85 -15.02 20.07
N ASP A 715 -5.10 -16.28 19.71
CA ASP A 715 -5.67 -17.29 20.61
C ASP A 715 -4.84 -17.42 21.90
N PHE A 716 -3.52 -17.52 21.75
CA PHE A 716 -2.61 -17.60 22.89
C PHE A 716 -2.53 -16.29 23.66
N ALA A 717 -2.54 -15.13 23.00
CA ALA A 717 -2.59 -13.83 23.67
C ALA A 717 -3.81 -13.68 24.58
N ARG A 718 -5.01 -13.95 24.05
CA ARG A 718 -6.27 -13.90 24.82
C ARG A 718 -6.33 -14.94 25.92
N THR A 719 -5.70 -16.11 25.72
CA THR A 719 -5.53 -17.11 26.77
C THR A 719 -4.64 -16.60 27.92
N TYR A 720 -3.56 -15.90 27.58
CA TYR A 720 -2.60 -15.38 28.57
C TYR A 720 -3.19 -14.20 29.35
N PHE A 721 -3.88 -13.26 28.68
CA PHE A 721 -4.65 -12.21 29.36
C PHE A 721 -5.70 -12.79 30.30
N TYR A 722 -6.41 -13.85 29.87
CA TYR A 722 -7.34 -14.58 30.74
C TYR A 722 -6.64 -15.15 31.97
N MET A 723 -5.48 -15.80 31.80
CA MET A 723 -4.77 -16.44 32.89
C MET A 723 -4.37 -15.46 33.99
N VAL A 724 -3.76 -14.33 33.62
CA VAL A 724 -3.34 -13.33 34.63
C VAL A 724 -4.53 -12.61 35.27
N THR A 725 -5.62 -12.40 34.53
CA THR A 725 -6.85 -11.78 35.06
C THR A 725 -7.59 -12.73 35.99
N ARG A 726 -7.79 -13.97 35.58
CA ARG A 726 -8.49 -14.98 36.37
C ARG A 726 -7.76 -15.28 37.67
N TYR A 727 -6.45 -15.42 37.62
CA TYR A 727 -5.61 -15.79 38.76
C TYR A 727 -4.80 -14.60 39.30
N MET A 728 -5.35 -13.39 39.19
CA MET A 728 -4.74 -12.14 39.68
C MET A 728 -4.32 -12.20 41.15
N SER A 729 -4.99 -13.02 41.98
CA SER A 729 -4.67 -13.18 43.40
C SER A 729 -3.47 -14.10 43.65
N GLU A 730 -3.01 -14.82 42.63
CA GLU A 730 -1.97 -15.85 42.70
C GLU A 730 -0.75 -15.51 41.84
N VAL A 731 -0.93 -14.75 40.75
CA VAL A 731 0.10 -14.51 39.71
C VAL A 731 1.40 -13.90 40.24
N ALA A 732 1.33 -13.01 41.23
CA ALA A 732 2.52 -12.40 41.84
C ALA A 732 3.45 -13.44 42.50
N ASP A 733 2.89 -14.49 43.10
CA ASP A 733 3.67 -15.55 43.77
C ASP A 733 4.36 -16.46 42.74
N TRP A 734 3.88 -16.52 41.51
CA TRP A 734 4.43 -17.39 40.46
C TRP A 734 5.76 -16.91 39.90
N ALA A 735 6.06 -15.61 40.00
CA ALA A 735 7.37 -15.07 39.64
C ALA A 735 8.54 -15.67 40.46
N ALA A 736 8.24 -16.47 41.50
CA ALA A 736 9.23 -17.28 42.20
C ALA A 736 9.72 -18.51 41.41
N TYR A 737 9.07 -18.89 40.30
CA TYR A 737 9.46 -20.02 39.45
C TYR A 737 10.35 -19.56 38.27
N ASP A 738 11.44 -20.29 38.03
CA ASP A 738 12.62 -19.86 37.24
C ASP A 738 12.37 -19.57 35.75
N MET A 739 11.28 -20.08 35.16
CA MET A 739 10.99 -19.84 33.73
C MET A 739 9.96 -18.72 33.51
N VAL A 740 8.95 -18.63 34.38
CA VAL A 740 7.85 -17.67 34.26
C VAL A 740 8.22 -16.27 34.75
N ASN A 741 9.25 -16.16 35.60
CA ASN A 741 9.80 -14.88 36.05
C ASN A 741 10.37 -14.01 34.90
N ASN A 742 10.61 -14.59 33.72
CA ASN A 742 11.09 -13.85 32.54
C ASN A 742 9.95 -13.12 31.81
N ILE A 743 8.70 -13.51 32.05
CA ILE A 743 7.53 -12.88 31.43
C ILE A 743 6.63 -12.18 32.46
N LEU A 744 6.74 -12.55 33.75
CA LEU A 744 6.03 -11.88 34.85
C LEU A 744 6.90 -10.81 35.52
N ASP A 745 6.27 -9.74 36.01
CA ASP A 745 6.93 -8.64 36.73
C ASP A 745 7.00 -8.86 38.26
N GLY A 746 6.30 -9.89 38.76
CA GLY A 746 6.21 -10.20 40.19
C GLY A 746 5.13 -9.45 40.96
N THR A 747 4.22 -8.77 40.25
CA THR A 747 3.07 -8.07 40.82
C THR A 747 1.74 -8.71 40.36
N SER A 748 0.62 -8.25 40.91
CA SER A 748 -0.72 -8.66 40.46
C SER A 748 -1.25 -7.80 39.30
N TRP A 749 -0.63 -6.65 39.05
CA TRP A 749 -0.89 -5.75 37.93
C TRP A 749 0.37 -4.88 37.69
N PRO A 750 0.90 -4.80 36.45
CA PRO A 750 0.38 -5.37 35.21
C PRO A 750 0.51 -6.89 35.06
N ALA A 751 1.12 -7.57 36.03
CA ALA A 751 1.43 -9.00 36.09
C ALA A 751 2.51 -9.45 35.09
N PHE A 752 2.45 -8.98 33.84
CA PHE A 752 3.46 -9.24 32.81
C PHE A 752 4.54 -8.16 32.81
N GLN A 753 5.73 -8.52 32.32
CA GLN A 753 6.74 -7.56 31.90
C GLN A 753 6.26 -6.82 30.65
N VAL A 754 6.63 -5.55 30.49
CA VAL A 754 6.13 -4.69 29.40
C VAL A 754 6.37 -5.30 28.02
N TRP A 755 7.61 -5.75 27.73
CA TRP A 755 7.92 -6.36 26.43
C TRP A 755 6.99 -7.53 26.09
N TYR A 756 6.48 -8.23 27.10
CA TYR A 756 5.56 -9.33 26.92
C TYR A 756 4.14 -8.84 26.65
N VAL A 757 3.72 -7.77 27.32
CA VAL A 757 2.43 -7.12 27.06
C VAL A 757 2.36 -6.61 25.62
N ASP A 758 3.41 -5.90 25.16
CA ASP A 758 3.47 -5.35 23.81
C ASP A 758 3.31 -6.46 22.76
N MET A 759 4.07 -7.57 22.94
CA MET A 759 3.98 -8.73 22.06
C MET A 759 2.58 -9.34 22.05
N LEU A 760 1.96 -9.53 23.22
CA LEU A 760 0.63 -10.13 23.30
C LEU A 760 -0.45 -9.21 22.73
N LEU A 761 -0.31 -7.88 22.86
CA LEU A 761 -1.22 -6.91 22.23
C LEU A 761 -1.06 -6.91 20.71
N GLU A 762 0.18 -6.93 20.20
CA GLU A 762 0.47 -7.05 18.77
C GLU A 762 -0.09 -8.36 18.19
N TRP A 763 0.11 -9.48 18.89
CA TRP A 763 -0.47 -10.78 18.51
C TRP A 763 -1.99 -10.77 18.55
N HIS A 764 -2.58 -10.13 19.55
CA HIS A 764 -4.03 -10.00 19.69
C HIS A 764 -4.66 -9.18 18.55
N GLU A 765 -3.98 -8.11 18.12
CA GLU A 765 -4.43 -7.23 17.04
C GLU A 765 -4.26 -7.87 15.66
N ASN A 766 -3.10 -8.50 15.41
CA ASN A 766 -2.79 -9.13 14.13
C ASN A 766 -3.56 -10.43 13.89
N ASP A 767 -3.92 -11.17 14.94
CA ASP A 767 -4.81 -12.34 14.89
C ASP A 767 -6.08 -12.08 15.71
N PRO A 768 -7.07 -11.38 15.12
CA PRO A 768 -8.30 -11.00 15.81
C PRO A 768 -9.13 -12.24 16.19
N VAL A 769 -10.07 -12.07 17.13
CA VAL A 769 -10.92 -13.15 17.64
C VAL A 769 -11.56 -13.95 16.50
N SER A 770 -11.31 -15.25 16.51
CA SER A 770 -11.86 -16.20 15.53
C SER A 770 -13.20 -16.78 15.97
N GLN A 771 -13.99 -17.32 15.02
CA GLN A 771 -15.25 -18.00 15.37
C GLN A 771 -14.98 -19.26 16.21
N LYS A 772 -13.89 -19.98 15.93
CA LYS A 772 -13.37 -21.06 16.78
C LYS A 772 -13.27 -20.63 18.24
N GLU A 773 -12.65 -19.48 18.53
CA GLU A 773 -12.48 -19.01 19.90
C GLU A 773 -13.80 -18.68 20.58
N ILE A 774 -14.75 -18.08 19.86
CA ILE A 774 -16.08 -17.77 20.38
C ILE A 774 -16.82 -19.07 20.74
N MET A 775 -16.85 -20.05 19.82
CA MET A 775 -17.47 -21.37 20.05
C MET A 775 -16.83 -22.09 21.23
N ARG A 776 -15.50 -22.03 21.31
CA ARG A 776 -14.73 -22.60 22.41
C ARG A 776 -15.07 -21.90 23.73
N ASN A 777 -15.22 -20.58 23.74
CA ASN A 777 -15.60 -19.80 24.91
C ASN A 777 -17.00 -20.18 25.44
N ASP A 778 -17.96 -20.42 24.54
CA ASP A 778 -19.30 -20.88 24.87
C ASP A 778 -19.33 -22.32 25.41
N ALA A 779 -18.65 -23.24 24.72
CA ALA A 779 -18.57 -24.63 25.16
C ALA A 779 -17.90 -24.74 26.53
N ILE A 780 -16.84 -23.96 26.77
CA ILE A 780 -16.20 -23.91 28.08
C ILE A 780 -17.11 -23.28 29.12
N TYR A 781 -17.90 -22.26 28.79
CA TYR A 781 -18.87 -21.66 29.73
C TYR A 781 -19.88 -22.69 30.26
N GLU A 782 -20.40 -23.58 29.41
CA GLU A 782 -21.32 -24.63 29.85
C GLU A 782 -20.66 -25.68 30.77
N ILE A 783 -19.34 -25.88 30.63
CA ILE A 783 -18.57 -26.85 31.40
C ILE A 783 -18.06 -26.24 32.73
N GLN A 784 -17.50 -25.05 32.66
CA GLN A 784 -16.80 -24.37 33.76
C GLN A 784 -17.63 -23.27 34.43
N GLY A 785 -18.60 -22.69 33.75
CA GLY A 785 -19.45 -21.61 34.28
C GLY A 785 -18.77 -20.24 34.35
N ASN A 786 -17.57 -20.08 33.78
CA ASN A 786 -16.90 -18.81 33.58
C ASN A 786 -16.53 -18.61 32.10
N ARG A 787 -16.28 -17.36 31.69
CA ARG A 787 -15.98 -16.94 30.32
C ARG A 787 -14.59 -16.31 30.22
N ASN A 788 -13.95 -16.35 29.05
CA ASN A 788 -12.78 -15.52 28.74
C ASN A 788 -13.24 -14.13 28.25
N PRO A 789 -13.01 -13.05 29.03
CA PRO A 789 -13.46 -11.71 28.66
C PRO A 789 -12.80 -11.20 27.37
N PHE A 790 -11.57 -11.59 27.09
CA PHE A 790 -10.80 -11.08 25.95
C PHE A 790 -11.19 -11.73 24.62
N ILE A 791 -12.02 -12.78 24.66
CA ILE A 791 -12.69 -13.35 23.48
C ILE A 791 -14.05 -12.69 23.29
N ASP A 792 -14.81 -12.48 24.37
CA ASP A 792 -16.13 -11.84 24.30
C ASP A 792 -16.05 -10.34 24.00
N HIS A 793 -14.99 -9.69 24.47
CA HIS A 793 -14.72 -8.26 24.43
C HIS A 793 -13.21 -8.01 24.21
N PRO A 794 -12.71 -8.21 22.98
CA PRO A 794 -11.29 -8.04 22.65
C PRO A 794 -10.76 -6.64 22.99
N GLU A 795 -11.60 -5.61 22.89
CA GLU A 795 -11.27 -4.23 23.23
C GLU A 795 -10.78 -4.05 24.67
N LEU A 796 -11.15 -4.96 25.59
CA LEU A 796 -10.70 -4.91 26.99
C LEU A 796 -9.19 -5.14 27.14
N ALA A 797 -8.53 -5.80 26.18
CA ALA A 797 -7.09 -6.00 26.24
C ALA A 797 -6.36 -4.65 26.18
N ALA A 798 -6.72 -3.79 25.23
CA ALA A 798 -6.20 -2.42 25.16
C ALA A 798 -6.58 -1.61 26.40
N LEU A 799 -7.86 -1.61 26.80
CA LEU A 799 -8.32 -0.83 27.97
C LEU A 799 -7.62 -1.18 29.30
N ILE A 800 -7.02 -2.37 29.41
CA ILE A 800 -6.25 -2.78 30.60
C ILE A 800 -4.75 -2.49 30.44
N TRP A 801 -4.20 -2.63 29.22
CA TRP A 801 -2.76 -2.74 29.00
C TRP A 801 -2.16 -1.80 27.93
N SER A 802 -2.94 -1.02 27.16
CA SER A 802 -2.38 -0.08 26.16
C SER A 802 -1.73 1.15 26.80
N ASP A 803 -2.25 1.58 27.95
CA ASP A 803 -1.75 2.74 28.71
C ASP A 803 -0.97 2.27 29.95
N LEU A 804 -0.26 1.14 29.85
CA LEU A 804 0.72 0.84 30.88
C LEU A 804 1.72 2.00 30.93
N PRO A 805 2.11 2.48 32.12
CA PRO A 805 3.20 3.43 32.19
C PRO A 805 4.37 2.79 31.44
N GLU A 806 4.80 3.45 30.37
CA GLU A 806 6.03 3.15 29.65
C GLU A 806 7.07 2.70 30.69
N PRO A 807 7.73 1.53 30.52
CA PRO A 807 8.97 1.31 31.24
C PRO A 807 9.82 2.49 30.77
N PRO A 808 10.17 3.41 31.68
CA PRO A 808 10.61 4.73 31.26
C PRO A 808 11.75 4.54 30.27
N PRO A 809 11.73 5.19 29.09
CA PRO A 809 12.50 4.82 27.90
C PRO A 809 13.98 4.72 28.24
N ALA A 810 14.45 3.52 28.61
CA ALA A 810 15.62 3.34 29.49
C ALA A 810 16.01 4.64 30.21
N GLU A 811 15.09 5.28 30.96
CA GLU A 811 15.41 6.59 31.52
C GLU A 811 16.62 6.35 32.39
N LEU A 812 17.67 7.09 32.10
CA LEU A 812 18.76 7.25 33.02
C LEU A 812 18.14 7.51 34.39
N CYS A 813 18.27 6.57 35.32
CA CYS A 813 17.61 6.76 36.59
C CYS A 813 18.32 7.88 37.36
N ASN A 814 17.60 8.58 38.25
CA ASN A 814 18.18 9.58 39.15
C ASN A 814 18.82 10.80 38.42
N MET A 815 18.07 11.40 37.49
CA MET A 815 18.52 12.58 36.73
C MET A 815 18.46 13.90 37.49
N ASP A 816 17.66 13.93 38.55
CA ASP A 816 17.56 15.01 39.54
C ASP A 816 18.59 14.84 40.69
N PHE A 817 19.36 13.75 40.71
CA PHE A 817 20.37 13.44 41.73
C PHE A 817 19.83 13.32 43.16
N GLU A 818 18.58 12.88 43.35
CA GLU A 818 17.98 12.66 44.66
C GLU A 818 18.39 11.33 45.33
N GLU A 819 18.85 10.36 44.56
CA GLU A 819 19.19 9.01 45.02
C GLU A 819 20.70 8.77 45.08
N TRP A 820 21.21 8.43 46.27
CA TRP A 820 22.64 8.17 46.49
C TRP A 820 22.86 6.82 47.20
N LEU A 821 23.67 5.96 46.60
CA LEU A 821 24.06 4.66 47.14
C LEU A 821 25.59 4.57 47.22
N ASN A 822 26.11 4.24 48.41
CA ASN A 822 27.57 4.14 48.66
C ASN A 822 28.37 5.40 48.29
N ASP A 823 27.84 6.57 48.65
CA ASP A 823 28.44 7.90 48.38
C ASP A 823 28.56 8.24 46.87
N LEU A 824 27.77 7.61 46.01
CA LEU A 824 27.65 7.92 44.58
C LEU A 824 26.17 8.03 44.16
N PRO A 825 25.86 8.86 43.16
CA PRO A 825 24.50 8.93 42.62
C PRO A 825 24.15 7.64 41.88
N VAL A 826 22.97 7.08 42.15
CA VAL A 826 22.47 5.85 41.49
C VAL A 826 22.40 6.08 39.97
N CYS A 827 22.72 5.07 39.15
CA CYS A 827 22.80 5.13 37.67
C CYS A 827 23.86 6.05 37.05
N TRP A 828 24.68 6.71 37.88
CA TRP A 828 25.79 7.55 37.45
C TRP A 828 27.13 6.97 37.89
N TYR A 829 28.22 7.59 37.48
CA TYR A 829 29.59 7.14 37.70
C TYR A 829 29.93 5.84 36.93
N GLY A 830 29.63 5.81 35.63
CA GLY A 830 29.92 4.66 34.74
C GLY A 830 31.40 4.37 34.48
N ASP A 831 31.67 3.35 33.68
CA ASP A 831 33.01 2.84 33.39
C ASP A 831 33.91 3.87 32.67
N ARG A 832 33.33 4.93 32.09
CA ARG A 832 34.07 6.03 31.44
C ARG A 832 34.31 7.24 32.34
N SER A 833 33.78 7.23 33.57
CA SER A 833 34.08 8.23 34.59
C SER A 833 35.56 8.21 34.98
N ASN A 834 36.16 9.39 35.10
CA ASN A 834 37.56 9.53 35.52
C ASN A 834 37.81 10.69 36.50
N ILE A 835 36.74 11.41 36.87
CA ILE A 835 36.71 12.22 38.08
C ILE A 835 36.85 11.27 39.29
N GLY A 836 37.60 11.67 40.32
CA GLY A 836 37.75 10.81 41.49
C GLY A 836 36.44 10.71 42.25
N GLN A 837 36.09 9.53 42.77
CA GLN A 837 34.86 9.33 43.56
C GLN A 837 34.70 10.36 44.69
N SER A 838 35.78 10.70 45.41
CA SER A 838 35.75 11.73 46.47
C SER A 838 35.46 13.16 45.99
N ASN A 839 35.36 13.37 44.68
CA ASN A 839 35.12 14.64 44.02
C ASN A 839 33.72 14.71 43.36
N VAL A 840 32.87 13.70 43.61
CA VAL A 840 31.45 13.70 43.27
C VAL A 840 30.71 13.60 44.60
N LEU A 841 30.02 14.67 45.00
CA LEU A 841 29.41 14.77 46.33
C LEU A 841 27.96 15.26 46.23
N PRO A 842 27.07 14.81 47.13
CA PRO A 842 25.73 15.38 47.22
C PRO A 842 25.79 16.80 47.76
N TYR A 843 25.01 17.70 47.18
CA TYR A 843 24.88 19.10 47.58
C TYR A 843 23.44 19.42 48.01
N ALA A 844 23.24 19.71 49.29
CA ALA A 844 21.90 19.86 49.88
C ALA A 844 21.53 21.30 50.29
N ASP A 845 22.44 22.27 50.13
CA ASP A 845 22.21 23.62 50.67
C ASP A 845 21.26 24.46 49.80
N ASP A 846 21.30 24.28 48.47
CA ASP A 846 20.51 25.03 47.48
C ASP A 846 20.39 24.26 46.15
N PRO A 847 19.80 23.05 46.13
CA PRO A 847 19.57 22.31 44.88
C PRO A 847 18.55 23.05 43.98
N GLN A 848 18.51 22.76 42.68
CA GLN A 848 17.55 23.39 41.75
C GLN A 848 16.13 22.89 42.04
N SER A 849 15.99 21.62 42.35
CA SER A 849 14.77 21.02 42.91
C SER A 849 15.14 19.91 43.88
N GLY A 850 14.16 19.41 44.63
CA GLY A 850 14.41 18.30 45.55
C GLY A 850 15.32 18.65 46.73
N SER A 851 16.08 17.65 47.17
CA SER A 851 16.93 17.65 48.36
C SER A 851 18.42 17.66 48.03
N PHE A 852 18.84 17.24 46.83
CA PHE A 852 20.25 17.05 46.48
C PHE A 852 20.53 17.40 45.01
N ALA A 853 21.63 18.12 44.79
CA ALA A 853 22.26 18.24 43.47
C ALA A 853 23.63 17.53 43.46
N ALA A 854 24.19 17.25 42.28
CA ALA A 854 25.54 16.71 42.16
C ALA A 854 26.60 17.82 42.16
N GLN A 855 27.52 17.80 43.13
CA GLN A 855 28.70 18.65 43.14
C GLN A 855 29.90 17.94 42.49
N LEU A 856 30.46 18.55 41.44
CA LEU A 856 31.59 18.04 40.67
C LEU A 856 32.85 18.89 40.91
N ILE A 857 33.90 18.27 41.44
CA ILE A 857 35.15 18.96 41.86
C ILE A 857 36.32 18.62 40.94
N ASN A 858 36.77 19.60 40.17
CA ASN A 858 38.00 19.52 39.36
C ASN A 858 38.66 20.90 39.16
N THR A 859 39.48 21.34 40.12
CA THR A 859 40.14 22.65 40.10
C THR A 859 41.29 22.78 39.07
N GLY A 860 41.68 21.67 38.44
CA GLY A 860 42.73 21.66 37.42
C GLY A 860 42.21 22.04 36.03
N SER A 861 43.14 22.49 35.17
CA SER A 861 42.85 22.80 33.76
C SER A 861 42.72 21.57 32.85
N THR A 862 43.00 20.38 33.37
CA THR A 862 42.78 19.12 32.67
C THR A 862 41.37 18.62 32.99
N HIS A 863 40.56 18.37 31.97
CA HIS A 863 39.19 17.94 32.16
C HIS A 863 39.06 16.56 32.82
N ARG A 864 37.95 16.37 33.54
CA ARG A 864 37.56 15.11 34.17
C ARG A 864 36.11 14.79 33.81
N ARG A 865 35.83 13.52 33.61
CA ARG A 865 34.54 13.01 33.15
C ARG A 865 33.76 12.42 34.32
N PHE A 866 32.51 12.82 34.40
CA PHE A 866 31.45 12.21 35.17
C PHE A 866 30.42 11.71 34.16
N THR A 867 30.07 10.43 34.23
CA THR A 867 29.29 9.75 33.17
C THR A 867 28.14 8.97 33.76
N THR A 868 27.13 8.71 32.94
CA THR A 868 26.07 7.76 33.25
C THR A 868 26.63 6.33 33.27
N HIS A 869 25.90 5.37 33.84
CA HIS A 869 26.12 3.95 33.52
C HIS A 869 25.82 3.67 32.04
N GLY A 870 26.24 2.48 31.57
CA GLY A 870 25.94 2.01 30.23
C GLY A 870 24.43 2.02 29.96
N VAL A 871 24.03 2.73 28.90
CA VAL A 871 22.65 2.87 28.44
C VAL A 871 22.53 2.55 26.95
N PRO A 872 21.32 2.18 26.48
CA PRO A 872 21.04 2.05 25.06
C PRO A 872 21.25 3.37 24.30
N ALA A 873 21.82 3.26 23.11
CA ALA A 873 21.84 4.31 22.09
C ALA A 873 21.75 3.65 20.71
N GLU A 874 21.07 4.28 19.77
CA GLU A 874 20.87 3.77 18.41
C GLU A 874 21.69 4.55 17.38
N GLU A 875 22.22 3.85 16.37
CA GLU A 875 22.97 4.48 15.28
C GLU A 875 22.12 5.49 14.51
N GLY A 876 22.64 6.71 14.33
CA GLY A 876 22.00 7.78 13.57
C GLY A 876 21.08 8.68 14.41
N ILE A 877 20.81 8.33 15.66
CA ILE A 877 19.98 9.14 16.55
C ILE A 877 20.81 10.23 17.22
N SER A 878 20.33 11.46 17.16
CA SER A 878 20.84 12.57 17.97
C SER A 878 20.09 12.65 19.29
N TYR A 879 20.79 12.99 20.36
CA TYR A 879 20.24 13.13 21.70
C TYR A 879 20.52 14.53 22.24
N LYS A 880 19.46 15.22 22.68
CA LYS A 880 19.56 16.51 23.37
C LYS A 880 19.70 16.27 24.86
N ILE A 881 20.83 16.70 25.41
CA ILE A 881 21.15 16.67 26.83
C ILE A 881 20.84 18.06 27.40
N THR A 882 19.75 18.17 28.16
CA THR A 882 19.38 19.38 28.92
C THR A 882 19.82 19.22 30.37
N PHE A 883 20.31 20.28 31.01
CA PHE A 883 20.76 20.23 32.39
C PHE A 883 20.76 21.61 33.05
N TRP A 884 20.47 21.64 34.34
CA TRP A 884 20.63 22.84 35.16
C TRP A 884 22.02 22.88 35.79
N VAL A 885 22.69 24.04 35.68
CA VAL A 885 24.05 24.22 36.22
C VAL A 885 24.22 25.57 36.88
N LYS A 886 25.01 25.59 37.96
CA LYS A 886 25.56 26.80 38.59
C LYS A 886 26.94 26.56 39.21
N GLY A 887 27.56 27.60 39.73
CA GLY A 887 28.87 27.61 40.37
C GLY A 887 29.93 28.29 39.52
N GLN A 888 31.19 27.85 39.65
CA GLN A 888 32.33 28.36 38.89
C GLN A 888 33.08 27.21 38.22
N GLY A 889 33.33 27.31 36.92
CA GLY A 889 34.12 26.36 36.15
C GLY A 889 33.68 26.25 34.70
N GLU A 890 34.11 25.19 34.04
CA GLU A 890 33.73 24.91 32.66
C GLU A 890 33.18 23.48 32.57
N ILE A 891 32.00 23.32 31.97
CA ILE A 891 31.31 22.04 31.75
C ILE A 891 30.99 21.87 30.27
N ARG A 892 30.99 20.63 29.78
CA ARG A 892 30.51 20.29 28.44
C ARG A 892 30.02 18.85 28.41
N THR A 893 29.24 18.53 27.41
CA THR A 893 28.72 17.19 27.18
C THR A 893 29.52 16.40 26.13
N GLY A 894 29.33 15.09 26.10
CA GLY A 894 29.85 14.18 25.08
C GLY A 894 29.20 12.80 25.22
N LEU A 895 29.55 11.88 24.31
CA LEU A 895 29.02 10.51 24.29
C LEU A 895 30.17 9.51 24.13
N PHE A 896 30.06 8.36 24.80
CA PHE A 896 30.81 7.15 24.48
C PHE A 896 29.83 6.13 23.90
N ASP A 897 30.10 5.57 22.72
CA ASP A 897 29.24 4.67 21.95
C ASP A 897 30.06 3.67 21.11
N GLU A 898 31.26 3.30 21.58
CA GLU A 898 32.12 2.27 20.97
C GLU A 898 32.57 2.52 19.51
N ARG A 899 32.54 3.77 19.04
CA ARG A 899 33.02 4.15 17.68
C ARG A 899 34.35 3.50 17.29
N ALA A 900 34.42 3.03 16.05
CA ALA A 900 35.59 2.36 15.47
C ALA A 900 36.89 3.19 15.44
N THR A 901 36.81 4.51 15.65
CA THR A 901 37.94 5.44 15.67
C THR A 901 38.72 5.41 17.00
N GLY A 902 39.37 4.28 17.30
CA GLY A 902 40.50 4.14 18.22
C GLY A 902 40.32 4.44 19.71
N SER A 903 39.21 5.07 20.15
CA SER A 903 38.93 5.36 21.56
C SER A 903 37.46 5.21 21.98
N GLY A 904 36.52 5.08 21.03
CA GLY A 904 35.10 4.87 21.29
C GLY A 904 34.30 6.10 21.76
N TYR A 905 34.89 7.30 21.72
CA TYR A 905 34.21 8.55 22.12
C TYR A 905 33.76 9.37 20.92
N ALA A 906 32.58 9.96 21.02
CA ALA A 906 32.10 11.03 20.17
C ALA A 906 32.93 12.32 20.36
N PRO A 907 32.93 13.23 19.37
CA PRO A 907 33.40 14.59 19.57
C PRO A 907 32.68 15.24 20.77
N TYR A 908 33.44 15.91 21.64
CA TYR A 908 32.86 16.67 22.74
C TYR A 908 32.30 18.00 22.23
N ASN A 909 31.20 18.43 22.84
CA ASN A 909 30.66 19.77 22.63
C ASN A 909 31.61 20.88 23.12
N ASP A 910 31.29 22.12 22.78
CA ASP A 910 32.01 23.28 23.30
C ASP A 910 31.75 23.47 24.81
N TYR A 911 32.69 24.12 25.50
CA TYR A 911 32.54 24.39 26.93
C TYR A 911 31.50 25.49 27.19
N VAL A 912 30.58 25.19 28.09
CA VAL A 912 29.76 26.16 28.81
C VAL A 912 30.59 26.71 29.96
N ILE A 913 30.82 28.02 29.97
CA ILE A 913 31.48 28.73 31.07
C ILE A 913 30.43 29.03 32.13
N VAL A 914 30.65 28.51 33.33
CA VAL A 914 29.78 28.71 34.49
C VAL A 914 30.50 29.65 35.45
N ASP A 915 29.90 30.81 35.73
CA ASP A 915 30.37 31.79 36.73
C ASP A 915 29.14 32.52 37.30
N SER A 916 28.30 31.76 38.00
CA SER A 916 27.01 32.24 38.52
C SER A 916 26.61 31.44 39.76
N ASP A 917 26.15 32.14 40.80
CA ASP A 917 25.54 31.51 41.97
C ASP A 917 24.04 31.18 41.75
N SER A 918 23.47 31.57 40.62
CA SER A 918 22.10 31.25 40.22
C SER A 918 22.07 30.12 39.20
N TRP A 919 21.09 29.22 39.36
CA TRP A 919 20.81 28.13 38.43
C TRP A 919 20.41 28.66 37.05
N SER A 920 20.99 28.06 36.03
CA SER A 920 20.64 28.30 34.63
C SER A 920 20.57 26.99 33.88
N GLU A 921 19.55 26.84 33.03
CA GLU A 921 19.40 25.69 32.14
C GLU A 921 20.28 25.86 30.91
N HIS A 922 20.93 24.77 30.51
CA HIS A 922 21.68 24.66 29.26
C HIS A 922 21.32 23.36 28.58
N TRP A 923 21.52 23.31 27.27
CA TRP A 923 21.38 22.08 26.52
C TRP A 923 22.47 21.96 25.46
N GLN A 924 22.83 20.72 25.12
CA GLN A 924 23.81 20.39 24.08
C GLN A 924 23.40 19.06 23.43
N ILE A 925 23.74 18.88 22.14
CA ILE A 925 23.36 17.68 21.38
C ILE A 925 24.56 16.74 21.23
N VAL A 926 24.32 15.45 21.34
CA VAL A 926 25.29 14.41 20.99
C VAL A 926 24.64 13.42 20.03
N GLU A 927 25.31 13.07 18.95
CA GLU A 927 24.83 12.06 18.01
C GLU A 927 25.39 10.70 18.40
N ALA A 928 24.62 9.62 18.31
CA ALA A 928 25.12 8.24 18.38
C ALA A 928 25.37 7.72 16.95
N VAL A 929 26.50 7.06 16.72
CA VAL A 929 26.85 6.53 15.38
C VAL A 929 27.08 5.03 15.38
N ASN A 930 26.66 4.37 16.46
CA ASN A 930 26.63 2.92 16.62
C ASN A 930 25.45 2.58 17.51
N THR A 931 24.74 1.50 17.19
CA THR A 931 23.77 0.90 18.11
C THR A 931 24.51 0.12 19.19
N THR A 932 24.34 0.49 20.46
CA THR A 932 24.99 -0.18 21.61
C THR A 932 24.19 -0.01 22.90
N ASN A 933 24.27 -1.01 23.79
CA ASN A 933 23.64 -0.98 25.12
C ASN A 933 24.58 -0.51 26.23
N ILE A 934 25.80 -0.10 25.87
CA ILE A 934 26.83 0.36 26.82
C ILE A 934 27.28 1.80 26.53
N ALA A 935 26.40 2.61 25.92
CA ALA A 935 26.69 4.01 25.71
C ALA A 935 26.76 4.75 27.06
N GLU A 936 27.62 5.76 27.18
CA GLU A 936 27.67 6.60 28.38
C GLU A 936 27.64 8.08 28.01
N TYR A 937 26.65 8.81 28.52
CA TYR A 937 26.57 10.26 28.39
C TYR A 937 27.52 10.94 29.37
N ILE A 938 28.24 11.95 28.90
CA ILE A 938 29.44 12.46 29.59
C ILE A 938 29.28 13.91 29.96
N PHE A 939 29.40 14.25 31.24
CA PHE A 939 29.71 15.59 31.72
C PHE A 939 31.21 15.73 31.97
N SER A 940 31.86 16.56 31.16
CA SER A 940 33.30 16.83 31.22
C SER A 940 33.56 18.19 31.86
N VAL A 941 34.09 18.20 33.09
CA VAL A 941 34.33 19.43 33.88
C VAL A 941 35.81 19.78 34.02
N ARG A 942 36.14 21.08 34.08
CA ARG A 942 37.49 21.59 34.46
C ARG A 942 37.41 22.98 35.07
N ASN A 943 38.52 23.43 35.65
CA ASN A 943 38.66 24.76 36.25
C ASN A 943 37.58 25.09 37.29
N THR A 944 37.06 24.09 38.01
CA THR A 944 36.00 24.34 39.00
C THR A 944 36.53 25.23 40.13
N GLY A 945 35.72 26.14 40.68
CA GLY A 945 36.11 27.10 41.72
C GLY A 945 36.65 26.47 43.02
N GLU A 946 37.07 27.28 44.00
CA GLU A 946 37.47 26.80 45.33
C GLU A 946 36.30 26.83 46.32
N ALA A 947 36.22 25.81 47.20
CA ALA A 947 35.39 25.74 48.41
C ALA A 947 33.99 26.39 48.30
N GLY A 948 33.06 25.70 47.63
CA GLY A 948 31.65 26.10 47.51
C GLY A 948 31.27 26.70 46.16
N GLY A 949 32.25 27.12 45.35
CA GLY A 949 32.06 27.56 43.96
C GLY A 949 32.29 26.47 42.91
N HIS A 950 32.18 25.18 43.27
CA HIS A 950 32.34 24.07 42.31
C HIS A 950 31.17 24.00 41.32
N ILE A 951 31.29 23.20 40.26
CA ILE A 951 30.17 22.95 39.35
C ILE A 951 29.10 22.15 40.11
N LEU A 952 27.87 22.67 40.13
CA LEU A 952 26.69 22.00 40.64
C LEU A 952 25.79 21.65 39.44
N LEU A 953 25.38 20.40 39.35
CA LEU A 953 24.56 19.85 38.27
C LEU A 953 23.27 19.27 38.86
N ASP A 954 22.15 19.56 38.21
CA ASP A 954 20.82 19.13 38.66
C ASP A 954 19.86 19.03 37.46
N ASN A 955 18.75 18.31 37.61
CA ASN A 955 17.68 18.11 36.62
C ASN A 955 18.20 17.89 35.20
N VAL A 956 18.95 16.81 35.01
CA VAL A 956 19.37 16.40 33.67
C VAL A 956 18.16 15.83 32.93
N SER A 957 18.10 16.02 31.62
CA SER A 957 17.18 15.32 30.74
C SER A 957 17.94 14.94 29.48
N ILE A 958 17.74 13.71 29.00
CA ILE A 958 18.31 13.22 27.76
C ILE A 958 17.17 12.67 26.94
N GLN A 959 16.97 13.26 25.77
CA GLN A 959 15.87 12.94 24.87
C GLN A 959 16.40 12.80 23.47
N GLU A 960 15.78 11.96 22.66
CA GLU A 960 16.02 11.96 21.22
C GLU A 960 15.76 13.36 20.66
N TYR A 961 16.60 13.74 19.71
CA TYR A 961 16.62 15.05 19.10
C TYR A 961 16.61 14.84 17.60
N GLU A 962 15.45 15.05 17.02
CA GLU A 962 15.30 15.18 15.58
C GLU A 962 15.23 16.67 15.24
N GLU A 963 16.17 17.15 14.43
CA GLU A 963 16.01 18.46 13.83
C GLU A 963 14.99 18.29 12.69
N ILE A 964 13.72 18.61 12.96
CA ILE A 964 12.66 18.59 11.94
C ILE A 964 13.03 19.64 10.89
N THR A 965 13.68 19.18 9.83
CA THR A 965 14.26 20.02 8.78
C THR A 965 13.36 20.11 7.56
N ASP A 966 12.45 19.15 7.40
CA ASP A 966 11.50 19.12 6.29
C ASP A 966 10.05 19.27 6.82
N PRO A 967 9.29 20.28 6.33
CA PRO A 967 7.91 20.47 6.73
C PRO A 967 6.99 19.38 6.15
N ILE A 968 5.97 18.98 6.91
CA ILE A 968 4.90 18.09 6.43
C ILE A 968 4.00 18.87 5.47
N GLU A 969 3.87 18.35 4.25
CA GLU A 969 3.07 18.95 3.17
C GLU A 969 1.58 18.72 3.42
N VAL A 970 0.81 19.80 3.52
CA VAL A 970 -0.65 19.75 3.66
C VAL A 970 -1.33 20.57 2.57
N ALA A 971 -2.38 20.01 1.97
CA ALA A 971 -2.98 20.60 0.78
C ALA A 971 -3.86 21.83 1.07
N ASN A 972 -4.41 21.96 2.28
CA ASN A 972 -5.38 22.99 2.66
C ASN A 972 -5.48 23.12 4.19
N ILE A 973 -6.26 24.08 4.68
CA ILE A 973 -6.36 24.40 6.10
C ILE A 973 -7.05 23.28 6.90
N ALA A 974 -8.05 22.57 6.36
CA ALA A 974 -8.64 21.43 7.07
C ALA A 974 -7.59 20.36 7.38
N ALA A 975 -6.75 19.99 6.40
CA ALA A 975 -5.65 19.05 6.61
C ALA A 975 -4.60 19.59 7.62
N LEU A 976 -4.32 20.89 7.59
CA LEU A 976 -3.45 21.52 8.59
C LEU A 976 -4.04 21.42 10.01
N ARG A 977 -5.35 21.58 10.16
CA ARG A 977 -6.04 21.54 11.46
C ARG A 977 -6.15 20.13 12.05
N GLU A 978 -6.03 19.09 11.22
CA GLU A 978 -5.90 17.70 11.65
C GLU A 978 -4.46 17.35 12.09
N GLY A 979 -3.50 18.25 11.86
CA GLY A 979 -2.10 18.07 12.24
C GLY A 979 -1.85 18.01 13.74
N GLU A 980 -0.75 17.36 14.12
CA GLU A 980 -0.30 17.27 15.50
C GLU A 980 0.28 18.60 15.97
N VAL A 981 -0.09 19.01 17.19
CA VAL A 981 0.45 20.21 17.83
C VAL A 981 1.96 20.02 18.06
N GLY A 982 2.76 20.94 17.55
CA GLY A 982 4.24 20.85 17.55
C GLY A 982 4.83 20.44 16.20
N GLY A 983 4.03 19.92 15.27
CA GLY A 983 4.48 19.60 13.91
C GLY A 983 4.83 20.83 13.08
N LEU A 984 5.86 20.73 12.24
CA LEU A 984 6.23 21.72 11.23
C LEU A 984 5.50 21.39 9.92
N TYR A 985 4.67 22.31 9.43
CA TYR A 985 3.82 22.11 8.25
C TYR A 985 4.14 23.12 7.15
N HIS A 986 3.91 22.72 5.90
CA HIS A 986 3.92 23.57 4.72
C HIS A 986 2.59 23.41 3.98
N VAL A 987 1.84 24.51 3.89
CA VAL A 987 0.56 24.54 3.19
C VAL A 987 0.80 24.82 1.71
N THR A 988 0.56 23.81 0.88
CA THR A 988 0.75 23.93 -0.58
C THR A 988 -0.40 24.66 -1.27
N GLY A 989 -1.59 24.62 -0.66
CA GLY A 989 -2.79 25.29 -1.17
C GLY A 989 -2.75 26.80 -0.95
N GLU A 990 -3.48 27.52 -1.79
CA GLU A 990 -3.66 28.96 -1.63
C GLU A 990 -4.65 29.25 -0.49
N VAL A 991 -4.24 30.11 0.44
CA VAL A 991 -5.07 30.59 1.56
C VAL A 991 -5.26 32.09 1.46
N ILE A 992 -6.45 32.59 1.82
CA ILE A 992 -6.84 33.99 1.64
C ILE A 992 -6.80 34.75 2.95
N LEU A 993 -6.18 35.93 2.94
CA LEU A 993 -6.14 36.82 4.11
C LEU A 993 -7.49 37.49 4.39
N THR A 994 -8.15 37.13 5.49
CA THR A 994 -9.47 37.65 5.86
C THR A 994 -9.43 38.73 6.93
N PHE A 995 -8.35 38.81 7.72
CA PHE A 995 -8.06 39.86 8.69
C PHE A 995 -6.58 39.89 9.09
N GLN A 996 -6.04 41.06 9.45
CA GLN A 996 -4.70 41.20 10.01
C GLN A 996 -4.65 42.36 11.02
N THR A 997 -3.70 42.27 11.96
CA THR A 997 -3.48 43.27 13.02
C THR A 997 -1.99 43.43 13.32
N ASP A 998 -1.60 44.64 13.73
CA ASP A 998 -0.23 44.93 14.18
C ASP A 998 0.09 44.26 15.53
N ASN A 999 -0.94 43.89 16.30
CA ASN A 999 -0.75 43.23 17.58
C ASN A 999 -0.19 41.81 17.37
N ARG A 1000 1.11 41.64 17.66
CA ARG A 1000 1.89 40.41 17.42
C ARG A 1000 1.89 39.97 15.95
N ASN A 1001 1.70 40.92 15.01
CA ASN A 1001 1.65 40.70 13.56
C ASN A 1001 0.66 39.61 13.11
N GLN A 1002 -0.42 39.41 13.87
CA GLN A 1002 -1.35 38.31 13.66
C GLN A 1002 -2.14 38.46 12.36
N LYS A 1003 -2.42 37.31 11.73
CA LYS A 1003 -3.18 37.21 10.47
C LYS A 1003 -4.20 36.09 10.60
N TYR A 1004 -5.39 36.28 10.02
CA TYR A 1004 -6.41 35.24 9.89
C TYR A 1004 -6.48 34.84 8.43
N LEU A 1005 -6.21 33.57 8.17
CA LEU A 1005 -6.19 33.00 6.83
C LEU A 1005 -7.33 31.99 6.70
N GLN A 1006 -7.96 31.95 5.54
CA GLN A 1006 -9.09 31.07 5.26
C GLN A 1006 -9.02 30.56 3.83
N ASP A 1007 -9.39 29.30 3.63
CA ASP A 1007 -9.65 28.71 2.32
C ASP A 1007 -11.08 28.12 2.27
N ALA A 1008 -11.37 27.28 1.28
CA ALA A 1008 -12.68 26.64 1.15
C ALA A 1008 -12.96 25.55 2.21
N THR A 1009 -11.94 25.08 2.92
CA THR A 1009 -12.03 23.92 3.83
C THR A 1009 -11.93 24.31 5.31
N GLY A 1010 -11.33 25.46 5.64
CA GLY A 1010 -11.30 25.97 7.01
C GLY A 1010 -10.60 27.32 7.15
N ALA A 1011 -10.36 27.73 8.39
CA ALA A 1011 -9.61 28.95 8.71
C ALA A 1011 -8.59 28.70 9.84
N ILE A 1012 -7.54 29.50 9.90
CA ILE A 1012 -6.51 29.41 10.95
C ILE A 1012 -5.95 30.78 11.32
N LEU A 1013 -5.58 30.95 12.60
CA LEU A 1013 -4.85 32.10 13.09
C LEU A 1013 -3.34 31.89 12.89
N ILE A 1014 -2.66 32.90 12.35
CA ILE A 1014 -1.20 32.96 12.28
C ILE A 1014 -0.71 33.84 13.42
N ASP A 1015 0.05 33.27 14.36
CA ASP A 1015 0.64 33.99 15.51
C ASP A 1015 2.09 34.38 15.24
N ASP A 1016 2.29 35.45 14.47
CA ASP A 1016 3.61 35.91 14.03
C ASP A 1016 4.30 36.87 15.02
N ASN A 1017 4.41 36.44 16.27
CA ASN A 1017 4.97 37.26 17.34
C ASN A 1017 6.43 37.69 17.10
N ASN A 1018 7.18 36.89 16.34
CA ASN A 1018 8.58 37.14 16.03
C ASN A 1018 8.78 37.97 14.74
N GLY A 1019 7.71 38.25 13.98
CA GLY A 1019 7.77 39.02 12.73
C GLY A 1019 8.53 38.29 11.63
N VAL A 1020 8.32 36.98 11.50
CA VAL A 1020 8.89 36.12 10.47
C VAL A 1020 8.33 36.47 9.10
N ILE A 1021 7.03 36.77 9.01
CA ILE A 1021 6.40 37.22 7.77
C ILE A 1021 6.65 38.72 7.62
N THR A 1022 7.65 39.06 6.82
CA THR A 1022 8.05 40.45 6.54
C THR A 1022 7.34 41.03 5.32
N THR A 1023 6.75 40.18 4.49
CA THR A 1023 5.95 40.59 3.33
C THR A 1023 4.67 41.32 3.77
N GLU A 1024 4.41 42.49 3.18
CA GLU A 1024 3.16 43.23 3.37
C GLU A 1024 2.05 42.67 2.46
N TYR A 1025 0.91 42.34 3.04
CA TYR A 1025 -0.28 41.87 2.33
C TYR A 1025 -1.46 42.85 2.46
N ASN A 1026 -2.30 42.93 1.44
CA ASN A 1026 -3.59 43.57 1.50
C ASN A 1026 -4.68 42.57 1.89
N LEU A 1027 -5.78 43.07 2.44
CA LEU A 1027 -6.95 42.24 2.72
C LEU A 1027 -7.41 41.52 1.44
N TYR A 1028 -7.67 40.22 1.55
CA TYR A 1028 -8.03 39.31 0.46
C TYR A 1028 -6.94 38.97 -0.56
N ASP A 1029 -5.68 39.23 -0.24
CA ASP A 1029 -4.57 38.62 -0.97
C ASP A 1029 -4.52 37.10 -0.71
N GLY A 1030 -4.20 36.33 -1.75
CA GLY A 1030 -3.98 34.88 -1.68
C GLY A 1030 -2.50 34.57 -1.50
N ILE A 1031 -2.22 33.62 -0.61
CA ILE A 1031 -0.87 33.27 -0.16
C ILE A 1031 -0.71 31.75 -0.31
N THR A 1032 0.31 31.32 -1.04
CA THR A 1032 0.78 29.93 -1.05
C THR A 1032 2.11 29.83 -0.30
N GLY A 1033 2.50 28.60 0.07
CA GLY A 1033 3.80 28.35 0.68
C GLY A 1033 3.92 28.79 2.14
N LEU A 1034 2.80 28.77 2.86
CA LEU A 1034 2.77 29.08 4.29
C LEU A 1034 3.45 27.94 5.06
N THR A 1035 4.61 28.22 5.66
CA THR A 1035 5.34 27.25 6.50
C THR A 1035 5.36 27.70 7.95
N GLY A 1036 5.02 26.80 8.88
CA GLY A 1036 5.05 27.10 10.30
C GLY A 1036 4.79 25.90 11.21
N THR A 1037 4.99 26.10 12.50
CA THR A 1037 4.73 25.09 13.53
C THR A 1037 3.32 25.25 14.08
N LEU A 1038 2.55 24.16 14.11
CA LEU A 1038 1.20 24.16 14.65
C LEU A 1038 1.22 24.23 16.18
N GLY A 1039 0.36 25.04 16.79
CA GLY A 1039 0.33 25.31 18.22
C GLY A 1039 -1.08 25.57 18.73
N ILE A 1040 -1.28 25.42 20.04
CA ILE A 1040 -2.52 25.84 20.72
C ILE A 1040 -2.19 26.87 21.77
N TYR A 1041 -2.97 27.96 21.81
CA TYR A 1041 -2.88 28.97 22.86
C TYR A 1041 -4.27 29.34 23.39
N GLN A 1042 -4.55 29.02 24.65
CA GLN A 1042 -5.85 29.27 25.29
C GLN A 1042 -7.02 28.66 24.48
N ASP A 1043 -6.87 27.40 24.07
CA ASP A 1043 -7.80 26.65 23.21
C ASP A 1043 -8.05 27.29 21.82
N MET A 1044 -7.18 28.22 21.41
CA MET A 1044 -7.12 28.71 20.04
C MET A 1044 -6.04 27.96 19.26
N LEU A 1045 -6.41 27.28 18.17
CA LEU A 1045 -5.48 26.65 17.24
C LEU A 1045 -4.82 27.72 16.37
N GLN A 1046 -3.49 27.69 16.32
CA GLN A 1046 -2.68 28.70 15.64
C GLN A 1046 -1.47 28.09 14.93
N LEU A 1047 -1.01 28.74 13.86
CA LEU A 1047 0.26 28.44 13.20
C LEU A 1047 1.28 29.51 13.54
N VAL A 1048 2.46 29.12 14.03
CA VAL A 1048 3.59 30.03 14.27
C VAL A 1048 4.52 29.94 13.05
N PRO A 1049 4.64 31.00 12.22
CA PRO A 1049 5.38 30.91 10.97
C PRO A 1049 6.87 30.70 11.21
N SER A 1050 7.48 29.84 10.38
CA SER A 1050 8.92 29.56 10.38
C SER A 1050 9.64 30.15 9.16
N LEU A 1051 8.89 30.47 8.10
CA LEU A 1051 9.38 31.09 6.87
C LEU A 1051 8.44 32.21 6.40
N ASP A 1052 9.00 33.22 5.72
CA ASP A 1052 8.21 34.21 4.99
C ASP A 1052 7.74 33.59 3.66
N PRO A 1053 6.41 33.49 3.40
CA PRO A 1053 5.89 32.90 2.17
C PRO A 1053 6.21 33.72 0.91
N GLY A 1054 6.59 34.99 1.06
CA GLY A 1054 6.92 35.87 -0.07
C GLY A 1054 5.69 36.57 -0.66
N ALA A 1055 5.80 37.11 -1.87
CA ALA A 1055 4.75 37.95 -2.46
C ALA A 1055 3.41 37.19 -2.64
N ALA A 1056 2.28 37.90 -2.53
CA ALA A 1056 0.97 37.32 -2.77
C ALA A 1056 0.86 36.73 -4.18
N ASP A 1057 0.21 35.57 -4.27
CA ASP A 1057 -0.03 34.83 -5.51
C ASP A 1057 -1.26 35.35 -6.27
N SER A 1058 -2.25 35.84 -5.53
CA SER A 1058 -3.46 36.46 -6.06
C SER A 1058 -3.90 37.66 -5.21
N PHE A 1059 -4.73 38.54 -5.80
CA PHE A 1059 -5.11 39.82 -5.19
C PHE A 1059 -6.61 40.04 -5.28
N GLY A 1060 -7.21 40.59 -4.20
CA GLY A 1060 -8.61 41.01 -4.19
C GLY A 1060 -9.60 39.86 -4.35
N ASN A 1061 -9.29 38.70 -3.78
CA ASN A 1061 -10.17 37.55 -3.78
C ASN A 1061 -11.48 37.83 -3.04
N VAL A 1062 -12.52 37.06 -3.34
CA VAL A 1062 -13.82 37.18 -2.67
C VAL A 1062 -13.96 36.04 -1.67
N VAL A 1063 -14.07 36.38 -0.38
CA VAL A 1063 -14.41 35.44 0.69
C VAL A 1063 -15.78 35.83 1.21
N GLU A 1064 -16.78 35.00 0.92
CA GLU A 1064 -18.14 35.18 1.43
C GLU A 1064 -18.17 34.76 2.91
N PRO A 1065 -18.54 35.65 3.85
CA PRO A 1065 -18.66 35.29 5.25
C PRO A 1065 -19.71 34.20 5.45
N ALA A 1066 -19.45 33.22 6.33
CA ALA A 1066 -20.48 32.26 6.67
C ALA A 1066 -21.58 32.93 7.50
N GLU A 1067 -22.83 32.76 7.07
CA GLU A 1067 -23.99 33.27 7.80
C GLU A 1067 -24.26 32.35 9.00
N VAL A 1068 -24.10 32.89 10.22
CA VAL A 1068 -24.23 32.15 11.48
C VAL A 1068 -25.22 32.87 12.38
N ASN A 1069 -26.10 32.11 13.02
CA ASN A 1069 -27.06 32.56 14.02
C ASN A 1069 -26.51 32.30 15.42
N LEU A 1070 -26.87 33.15 16.40
CA LEU A 1070 -26.27 33.10 17.74
C LEU A 1070 -26.48 31.78 18.51
N ALA A 1071 -27.48 30.97 18.13
CA ALA A 1071 -27.70 29.65 18.73
C ALA A 1071 -26.62 28.62 18.35
N ASP A 1072 -26.05 28.76 17.16
CA ASP A 1072 -25.09 27.82 16.56
C ASP A 1072 -23.66 28.40 16.59
N PHE A 1073 -23.47 29.59 17.20
CA PHE A 1073 -22.19 30.27 17.29
C PHE A 1073 -21.27 29.64 18.35
N ASP A 1074 -20.46 28.67 17.93
CA ASP A 1074 -19.55 27.90 18.78
C ASP A 1074 -18.11 27.80 18.22
N GLN A 1075 -17.26 27.00 18.88
CA GLN A 1075 -15.84 26.82 18.53
C GLN A 1075 -15.62 26.24 17.12
N SER A 1076 -16.61 25.61 16.48
CA SER A 1076 -16.45 25.07 15.13
C SER A 1076 -16.15 26.14 14.07
N TYR A 1077 -16.50 27.40 14.36
CA TYR A 1077 -16.24 28.55 13.51
C TYR A 1077 -14.91 29.26 13.77
N GLU A 1078 -14.07 28.72 14.66
CA GLU A 1078 -12.79 29.31 15.05
C GLU A 1078 -11.94 29.81 13.87
N ALA A 1079 -11.39 31.02 14.01
CA ALA A 1079 -10.62 31.77 13.01
C ALA A 1079 -11.38 32.17 11.74
N MET A 1080 -12.58 31.63 11.52
CA MET A 1080 -13.33 31.80 10.29
C MET A 1080 -14.01 33.17 10.22
N LEU A 1081 -14.16 33.70 9.00
CA LEU A 1081 -14.95 34.89 8.73
C LEU A 1081 -16.44 34.55 8.72
N VAL A 1082 -17.19 35.16 9.64
CA VAL A 1082 -18.63 34.93 9.81
C VAL A 1082 -19.41 36.24 9.75
N ARG A 1083 -20.70 36.14 9.43
CA ARG A 1083 -21.67 37.23 9.50
C ARG A 1083 -22.87 36.79 10.32
N ILE A 1084 -23.23 37.61 11.31
CA ILE A 1084 -24.40 37.39 12.17
C ILE A 1084 -25.39 38.51 11.90
N THR A 1085 -26.61 38.14 11.50
CA THR A 1085 -27.61 39.10 11.00
C THR A 1085 -28.62 39.52 12.05
N GLY A 1086 -29.00 40.81 12.05
CA GLY A 1086 -30.07 41.35 12.88
C GLY A 1086 -29.83 41.29 14.40
N VAL A 1087 -28.57 41.32 14.85
CA VAL A 1087 -28.21 41.28 16.27
C VAL A 1087 -28.27 42.66 16.92
N THR A 1088 -28.69 42.72 18.17
CA THR A 1088 -28.62 43.92 19.00
C THR A 1088 -27.41 43.82 19.93
N ILE A 1089 -26.62 44.90 19.99
CA ILE A 1089 -25.47 45.02 20.88
C ILE A 1089 -25.93 45.66 22.20
N ASP A 1090 -25.70 45.01 23.33
CA ASP A 1090 -25.88 45.63 24.65
C ASP A 1090 -24.65 46.51 24.98
N PRO A 1091 -24.81 47.84 25.05
CA PRO A 1091 -23.69 48.75 25.35
C PRO A 1091 -23.20 48.63 26.80
N GLY A 1092 -23.97 48.01 27.69
CA GLY A 1092 -23.65 47.90 29.11
C GLY A 1092 -23.42 49.28 29.75
N ALA A 1093 -22.22 49.51 30.29
CA ALA A 1093 -21.84 50.76 30.96
C ALA A 1093 -21.13 51.78 30.04
N HIS A 1094 -20.98 51.48 28.75
CA HIS A 1094 -20.17 52.26 27.82
C HIS A 1094 -21.03 52.85 26.70
N GLU A 1095 -20.85 54.13 26.36
CA GLU A 1095 -21.57 54.76 25.23
C GLU A 1095 -20.82 54.59 23.89
N THR A 1096 -19.56 54.19 23.94
CA THR A 1096 -18.65 53.97 22.79
C THR A 1096 -17.90 52.66 22.94
N PHE A 1097 -17.42 52.06 21.84
CA PHE A 1097 -16.58 50.86 21.91
C PHE A 1097 -15.26 51.15 22.64
N GLN A 1098 -14.94 50.31 23.62
CA GLN A 1098 -13.74 50.39 24.45
C GLN A 1098 -12.78 49.24 24.13
N MET A 1099 -11.47 49.49 24.16
CA MET A 1099 -10.45 48.44 23.97
C MET A 1099 -10.62 47.33 25.00
N ALA A 1100 -10.32 46.10 24.59
CA ALA A 1100 -10.29 44.93 25.44
C ALA A 1100 -11.59 44.76 26.24
N THR A 1101 -12.75 45.04 25.62
CA THR A 1101 -14.08 44.94 26.24
C THR A 1101 -14.97 43.94 25.48
N GLY A 1102 -15.80 43.20 26.23
CA GLY A 1102 -16.78 42.27 25.68
C GLY A 1102 -18.18 42.88 25.73
N TYR A 1103 -18.92 42.80 24.63
CA TYR A 1103 -20.29 43.29 24.50
C TYR A 1103 -21.20 42.10 24.20
N GLN A 1104 -22.36 42.06 24.86
CA GLN A 1104 -23.32 40.98 24.63
C GLN A 1104 -24.11 41.26 23.36
N LEU A 1105 -24.19 40.26 22.49
CA LEU A 1105 -25.04 40.22 21.31
C LEU A 1105 -26.31 39.45 21.66
N SER A 1106 -27.44 39.90 21.15
CA SER A 1106 -28.70 39.18 21.28
C SER A 1106 -29.55 39.30 20.01
N ASP A 1107 -30.19 38.20 19.64
CA ASP A 1107 -31.20 38.12 18.59
C ASP A 1107 -32.36 37.19 19.02
N ALA A 1108 -33.19 36.77 18.08
CA ALA A 1108 -34.29 35.84 18.35
C ALA A 1108 -33.84 34.38 18.61
N THR A 1109 -32.61 34.04 18.26
CA THR A 1109 -32.05 32.68 18.31
C THR A 1109 -31.22 32.44 19.57
N GLY A 1110 -30.53 33.45 20.09
CA GLY A 1110 -29.70 33.30 21.28
C GLY A 1110 -28.93 34.55 21.70
N THR A 1111 -27.84 34.31 22.42
CA THR A 1111 -26.90 35.32 22.90
C THR A 1111 -25.49 34.91 22.54
N GLY A 1112 -24.62 35.88 22.22
CA GLY A 1112 -23.20 35.64 21.99
C GLY A 1112 -22.36 36.84 22.41
N THR A 1113 -21.04 36.76 22.24
CA THR A 1113 -20.13 37.82 22.69
C THR A 1113 -19.40 38.46 21.51
N LEU A 1114 -19.50 39.77 21.38
CA LEU A 1114 -18.61 40.59 20.56
C LEU A 1114 -17.42 41.04 21.39
N ARG A 1115 -16.20 40.96 20.84
CA ARG A 1115 -14.96 41.31 21.54
C ARG A 1115 -14.15 42.34 20.76
N THR A 1116 -13.82 43.45 21.42
CA THR A 1116 -12.88 44.45 20.90
C THR A 1116 -11.46 44.08 21.31
N GLN A 1117 -10.86 43.16 20.56
CA GLN A 1117 -9.64 42.48 21.00
C GLN A 1117 -8.36 43.30 20.82
N TYR A 1118 -8.25 44.02 19.71
CA TYR A 1118 -7.01 44.67 19.26
C TYR A 1118 -7.06 46.19 19.43
N ASP A 1119 -5.90 46.85 19.55
CA ASP A 1119 -5.79 48.30 19.79
C ASP A 1119 -5.74 49.14 18.50
N ASP A 1120 -5.61 48.49 17.34
CA ASP A 1120 -5.54 49.08 16.01
C ASP A 1120 -6.89 49.11 15.27
N LEU A 1121 -7.99 48.72 15.93
CA LEU A 1121 -9.34 48.70 15.37
C LEU A 1121 -9.91 50.13 15.23
N ASP A 1122 -10.42 50.45 14.04
CA ASP A 1122 -10.90 51.80 13.66
C ASP A 1122 -12.24 52.22 14.30
N TYR A 1123 -12.99 51.25 14.84
CA TYR A 1123 -14.26 51.48 15.53
C TYR A 1123 -14.10 51.71 17.05
N LEU A 1124 -12.88 51.66 17.58
CA LEU A 1124 -12.63 52.07 18.97
C LEU A 1124 -13.02 53.54 19.17
N ASP A 1125 -13.60 53.83 20.33
CA ASP A 1125 -14.19 55.12 20.72
C ASP A 1125 -15.33 55.62 19.82
N GLN A 1126 -15.80 54.84 18.84
CA GLN A 1126 -17.02 55.15 18.09
C GLN A 1126 -18.28 54.79 18.89
N PRO A 1127 -19.40 55.50 18.68
CA PRO A 1127 -20.68 55.19 19.34
C PRO A 1127 -21.13 53.76 19.04
N ILE A 1128 -21.62 53.06 20.06
CA ILE A 1128 -22.19 51.71 19.89
C ILE A 1128 -23.55 51.85 19.18
N PRO A 1129 -23.81 51.12 18.06
CA PRO A 1129 -25.08 51.15 17.37
C PRO A 1129 -26.26 50.75 18.29
N SER A 1130 -27.36 51.49 18.19
CA SER A 1130 -28.54 51.30 19.07
C SER A 1130 -29.69 50.50 18.44
N GLY A 1131 -29.58 50.13 17.16
CA GLY A 1131 -30.54 49.31 16.43
C GLY A 1131 -29.92 47.98 15.98
N PRO A 1132 -30.73 47.01 15.49
CA PRO A 1132 -30.23 45.73 14.99
C PRO A 1132 -29.20 45.91 13.87
N GLN A 1133 -28.08 45.20 13.96
CA GLN A 1133 -26.97 45.24 13.02
C GLN A 1133 -26.79 43.87 12.38
N ASN A 1134 -26.34 43.84 11.12
CA ASN A 1134 -25.58 42.71 10.59
C ASN A 1134 -24.11 42.98 10.91
N ILE A 1135 -23.46 42.04 11.60
CA ILE A 1135 -22.07 42.20 12.03
C ILE A 1135 -21.24 41.11 11.37
N THR A 1136 -20.23 41.52 10.61
CA THR A 1136 -19.22 40.62 10.05
C THR A 1136 -17.97 40.62 10.94
N GLY A 1137 -17.29 39.50 11.07
CA GLY A 1137 -16.07 39.44 11.87
C GLY A 1137 -15.41 38.07 11.84
N VAL A 1138 -14.17 38.01 12.32
CA VAL A 1138 -13.48 36.73 12.53
C VAL A 1138 -13.83 36.16 13.90
N VAL A 1139 -13.90 34.85 14.00
CA VAL A 1139 -14.17 34.18 15.29
C VAL A 1139 -12.86 33.94 16.04
N HIS A 1140 -12.82 34.37 17.29
CA HIS A 1140 -11.71 34.13 18.19
C HIS A 1140 -12.17 33.24 19.35
N GLN A 1141 -11.47 32.13 19.57
CA GLN A 1141 -11.69 31.23 20.69
C GLN A 1141 -10.80 31.60 21.88
N ARG A 1142 -11.35 31.56 23.09
CA ARG A 1142 -10.52 31.65 24.31
C ARG A 1142 -11.08 30.74 25.40
N PHE A 1143 -10.39 29.65 25.67
CA PHE A 1143 -10.91 28.54 26.47
C PHE A 1143 -12.26 28.08 25.90
N GLU A 1144 -13.32 28.07 26.70
CA GLU A 1144 -14.70 27.76 26.24
C GLU A 1144 -15.48 28.98 25.70
N ASP A 1145 -14.86 30.17 25.60
CA ASP A 1145 -15.54 31.42 25.24
C ASP A 1145 -15.29 31.81 23.76
N THR A 1146 -16.29 31.53 22.91
CA THR A 1146 -16.32 31.91 21.49
C THR A 1146 -16.76 33.36 21.31
N ARG A 1147 -15.95 34.14 20.60
CA ARG A 1147 -16.14 35.60 20.48
C ARG A 1147 -16.05 36.07 19.04
N LEU A 1148 -16.99 36.94 18.65
CA LEU A 1148 -16.94 37.62 17.36
C LEU A 1148 -16.03 38.85 17.46
N VAL A 1149 -15.04 38.95 16.58
CA VAL A 1149 -14.13 40.09 16.46
C VAL A 1149 -14.36 40.78 15.12
N PRO A 1150 -15.12 41.89 15.08
CA PRO A 1150 -15.25 42.70 13.88
C PRO A 1150 -13.89 43.26 13.46
N ARG A 1151 -13.66 43.33 12.15
CA ARG A 1151 -12.36 43.69 11.57
C ARG A 1151 -12.22 45.19 11.38
N SER A 1152 -13.32 45.87 11.10
CA SER A 1152 -13.38 47.32 10.94
C SER A 1152 -14.78 47.89 11.21
N LEU A 1153 -14.93 49.20 11.15
CA LEU A 1153 -16.21 49.90 11.29
C LEU A 1153 -17.18 49.53 10.15
N ASP A 1154 -16.66 49.18 8.98
CA ASP A 1154 -17.47 48.76 7.82
C ASP A 1154 -18.15 47.40 8.03
N ASP A 1155 -17.69 46.61 9.00
CA ASP A 1155 -18.34 45.33 9.34
C ASP A 1155 -19.66 45.49 10.10
N PHE A 1156 -20.06 46.71 10.47
CA PHE A 1156 -21.34 47.01 11.13
C PHE A 1156 -22.34 47.62 10.14
N GLU A 1157 -23.37 46.86 9.79
CA GLU A 1157 -24.42 47.31 8.86
C GLU A 1157 -25.79 47.39 9.56
N GLU A 1158 -26.44 48.56 9.53
CA GLU A 1158 -27.79 48.70 10.08
C GLU A 1158 -28.80 47.87 9.28
N LEU A 1159 -29.60 47.04 9.96
CA LEU A 1159 -30.64 46.24 9.32
C LEU A 1159 -31.76 47.16 8.78
N ALA A 1160 -31.85 47.30 7.46
CA ALA A 1160 -32.89 48.11 6.84
C ALA A 1160 -34.29 47.52 7.05
N GLU A 1161 -35.21 48.30 7.64
CA GLU A 1161 -36.64 47.96 7.72
C GLU A 1161 -37.21 47.69 6.31
N PRO A 1162 -37.89 46.56 6.06
CA PRO A 1162 -38.43 46.26 4.74
C PRO A 1162 -39.53 47.27 4.36
N ASN A 1163 -39.30 48.05 3.31
CA ASN A 1163 -40.31 48.92 2.71
C ASN A 1163 -41.51 48.09 2.20
N LEU A 1164 -42.60 48.05 2.97
CA LEU A 1164 -43.87 47.47 2.54
C LEU A 1164 -44.57 48.38 1.50
N THR A 1165 -44.37 48.10 0.20
CA THR A 1165 -45.25 48.59 -0.87
C THR A 1165 -46.32 47.54 -1.19
N ALA A 1166 -47.54 47.74 -0.68
CA ALA A 1166 -48.68 46.87 -0.97
C ALA A 1166 -49.16 47.04 -2.43
N ASN A 1167 -49.21 45.93 -3.19
CA ASN A 1167 -49.79 45.87 -4.53
C ASN A 1167 -51.21 45.24 -4.45
N PRO A 1168 -52.30 45.98 -4.70
CA PRO A 1168 -53.64 45.63 -4.21
C PRO A 1168 -54.45 44.66 -5.10
N THR A 1169 -53.82 43.75 -5.85
CA THR A 1169 -54.57 42.89 -6.81
C THR A 1169 -54.79 41.44 -6.37
N THR A 1170 -54.15 40.93 -5.31
CA THR A 1170 -54.37 39.55 -4.87
C THR A 1170 -54.21 39.40 -3.36
N LEU A 1171 -55.30 39.57 -2.61
CA LEU A 1171 -55.84 38.53 -1.72
C LEU A 1171 -56.94 39.10 -0.82
N THR A 1172 -58.13 38.57 -1.04
CA THR A 1172 -59.30 38.62 -0.16
C THR A 1172 -59.20 37.52 0.89
N GLY A 1173 -59.59 37.85 2.12
CA GLY A 1173 -60.30 36.89 2.98
C GLY A 1173 -59.65 36.46 4.28
N PHE A 1174 -59.29 37.39 5.18
CA PHE A 1174 -59.53 37.20 6.63
C PHE A 1174 -59.90 38.54 7.29
N GLN A 1175 -60.92 38.52 8.15
CA GLN A 1175 -61.42 39.62 8.99
C GLN A 1175 -61.20 39.28 10.46
N TYR A 1176 -60.73 40.30 11.17
CA TYR A 1176 -60.86 40.68 12.59
C TYR A 1176 -60.60 39.67 13.72
#